data_AF-A0A6B2KY53-F1
#
_entry.id   AF-A0A6B2KY53-F1
#
_cell.length_a   1.000
_cell.length_b   1.000
_cell.length_c   1.000
_cell.angle_alpha   90.00
_cell.angle_beta   90.00
_cell.angle_gamma   90.00
#
_symmetry.space_group_name_H-M   'P 1'
#
loop_
_entity.id
_entity.type
_entity.pdbx_description
1 polymer ?
#
loop_
_entity_poly.entity_id
_entity_poly.type
_entity_poly.pdbx_seq_one_letter_code
_entity_poly.pdbx_strand_id
1 'polypeptide(L)'
;MNQINGTIILFAETALNTIVCEQLQTTGAQNLTQMLHQVNDHIRPYLKPVLPAIPPLPPPGVTNLTDSLVIELARYVLNTVVGIDGDANVNKIVNRFTNDTGSVQSKEIFKDGFSVSTTISVAPFGNITLGLSEFNVSELNTWSKFSIFEATDDDYELYTGTQLDKLDINVTFFIIVEVDGEIKSDTLNETAKLIISLSSNKLNFTSQICYFEEKLLDLIGDQNMQIIDNPELLFTVLSRINITLFEFGVHVDNLQIVAESGDIEKEFDQAIDNILQVFVKEYTEAIPAFWNGYVAGPVRIFGNEYINAVISNYSEVNVSTDMVVFSFGYDETDTMLVIYAASGCYAIIFLFLIYKTMKKPSPDSTPLLKKPLDNLAFSDVIPNLLRFGIPLLIILNIGLFISANLSVGASVYILLSVGEKKIRIPALFSFSLANSVRDMWRAKVYPLSILIGVFSGGWPYAKLLLMLFSWFLPTTVLGLKNRERILMFLDAFGKWSLVDAFVLTLMMVAFRFHMAPPNISTAMDVFVDPQWGVYCFIIATMLSLLISHILLFYHRKSLKQPLPTLTLNEDNQSPPNQSLAVRTYPYHKTPIYLINFILLLCISLIISGSILPSFSFQFEGAAALVLAYLNQTTTQPYSIVTLGLSIPESSENLSSGPTGPGLIGIVGSRYIQITFYLFAMVVPLLQLTVLLYMWMAPMPLHRLKKVMVIAEVFGSWGAVDVFVVSIVAAVLEIDQFAQFIIGGRCDLINQILKDYFDKALNGKDKCFGVVTELQRGCYLLITGCVLYFFLNYFIHKSCHNSLTVDTEEQSEHSEHSQHQSE
;
A
#
# COMPACT_ATOMS: atom_id res chain seq x y z
N MET A 1 51.51 -0.37 -84.49
CA MET A 1 50.58 0.35 -83.59
C MET A 1 50.68 -0.12 -82.13
N ASN A 2 50.85 -1.41 -81.82
CA ASN A 2 50.95 -1.88 -80.42
C ASN A 2 52.23 -1.46 -79.65
N GLN A 3 53.35 -1.16 -80.33
CA GLN A 3 54.55 -0.64 -79.68
C GLN A 3 54.52 0.87 -79.36
N ILE A 4 53.58 1.62 -79.94
CA ILE A 4 53.47 3.08 -79.70
C ILE A 4 52.53 3.36 -78.52
N ASN A 5 51.49 2.54 -78.31
CA ASN A 5 50.64 2.64 -77.11
C ASN A 5 51.39 2.29 -75.82
N GLY A 6 52.28 1.30 -75.83
CA GLY A 6 53.04 0.91 -74.63
C GLY A 6 53.97 2.00 -74.10
N THR A 7 54.63 2.74 -74.99
CA THR A 7 55.57 3.80 -74.60
C THR A 7 54.84 5.07 -74.16
N ILE A 8 53.67 5.38 -74.73
CA ILE A 8 52.86 6.53 -74.34
C ILE A 8 52.20 6.30 -72.97
N ILE A 9 51.73 5.08 -72.69
CA ILE A 9 51.18 4.71 -71.37
C ILE A 9 52.27 4.78 -70.30
N LEU A 10 53.46 4.21 -70.57
CA LEU A 10 54.57 4.26 -69.62
C LEU A 10 55.03 5.71 -69.36
N PHE A 11 55.11 6.55 -70.40
CA PHE A 11 55.49 7.96 -70.25
C PHE A 11 54.41 8.79 -69.54
N ALA A 12 53.13 8.49 -69.77
CA ALA A 12 52.01 9.09 -69.07
C ALA A 12 52.00 8.70 -67.58
N GLU A 13 52.16 7.42 -67.24
CA GLU A 13 52.27 6.95 -65.85
C GLU A 13 53.47 7.58 -65.12
N THR A 14 54.63 7.65 -65.77
CA THR A 14 55.85 8.21 -65.15
C THR A 14 55.72 9.72 -64.94
N ALA A 15 55.15 10.44 -65.93
CA ALA A 15 54.91 11.88 -65.82
C ALA A 15 53.81 12.22 -64.79
N LEU A 16 52.72 11.43 -64.74
CA LEU A 16 51.66 11.60 -63.74
C LEU A 16 52.21 11.36 -62.34
N ASN A 17 52.95 10.26 -62.11
CA ASN A 17 53.56 9.98 -60.81
C ASN A 17 54.49 11.10 -60.35
N THR A 18 55.30 11.65 -61.25
CA THR A 18 56.24 12.72 -60.90
C THR A 18 55.50 14.00 -60.50
N ILE A 19 54.50 14.41 -61.27
CA ILE A 19 53.70 15.63 -61.01
C ILE A 19 52.85 15.47 -59.75
N VAL A 20 52.24 14.29 -59.56
CA VAL A 20 51.41 13.98 -58.39
C VAL A 20 52.27 13.91 -57.13
N CYS A 21 53.44 13.25 -57.17
CA CYS A 21 54.37 13.23 -56.04
C CYS A 21 54.91 14.62 -55.70
N GLU A 22 55.24 15.46 -56.69
CA GLU A 22 55.76 16.81 -56.45
C GLU A 22 54.69 17.73 -55.84
N GLN A 23 53.44 17.65 -56.32
CA GLN A 23 52.30 18.34 -55.72
C GLN A 23 52.01 17.84 -54.30
N LEU A 24 51.94 16.52 -54.08
CA LEU A 24 51.74 15.92 -52.75
C LEU A 24 52.85 16.29 -51.77
N GLN A 25 54.10 16.35 -52.22
CA GLN A 25 55.24 16.71 -51.39
C GLN A 25 55.19 18.20 -51.00
N THR A 26 54.75 19.07 -51.91
CA THR A 26 54.64 20.51 -51.64
C THR A 26 53.44 20.82 -50.73
N THR A 27 52.27 20.24 -51.03
CA THR A 27 51.05 20.39 -50.22
C THR A 27 51.19 19.71 -48.86
N GLY A 28 51.81 18.53 -48.80
CA GLY A 28 52.08 17.80 -47.57
C GLY A 28 53.13 18.48 -46.69
N ALA A 29 54.26 18.94 -47.25
CA ALA A 29 55.32 19.52 -46.42
C ALA A 29 54.96 20.89 -45.83
N GLN A 30 54.18 21.72 -46.53
CA GLN A 30 53.86 23.08 -46.07
C GLN A 30 52.49 23.19 -45.41
N ASN A 31 51.42 22.73 -46.07
CA ASN A 31 50.06 22.92 -45.54
C ASN A 31 49.72 21.91 -44.44
N LEU A 32 50.11 20.64 -44.57
CA LEU A 32 49.85 19.64 -43.53
C LEU A 32 50.67 19.93 -42.27
N THR A 33 51.94 20.32 -42.40
CA THR A 33 52.79 20.71 -41.26
C THR A 33 52.23 21.93 -40.53
N GLN A 34 51.76 22.94 -41.27
CA GLN A 34 51.13 24.12 -40.66
C GLN A 34 49.79 23.77 -39.97
N MET A 35 48.98 22.90 -40.57
CA MET A 35 47.75 22.37 -39.97
C MET A 35 48.06 21.57 -38.69
N LEU A 36 49.06 20.69 -38.70
CA LEU A 36 49.49 19.92 -37.54
C LEU A 36 50.01 20.83 -36.41
N HIS A 37 50.71 21.91 -36.73
CA HIS A 37 51.10 22.92 -35.74
C HIS A 37 49.89 23.63 -35.13
N GLN A 38 48.91 24.03 -35.94
CA GLN A 38 47.67 24.64 -35.45
C GLN A 38 46.88 23.68 -34.54
N VAL A 39 46.77 22.41 -34.94
CA VAL A 39 46.13 21.36 -34.15
C VAL A 39 46.88 21.13 -32.84
N ASN A 40 48.22 21.08 -32.86
CA ASN A 40 49.03 20.91 -31.66
C ASN A 40 48.88 22.08 -30.68
N ASP A 41 48.88 23.32 -31.17
CA ASP A 41 48.67 24.51 -30.34
C ASP A 41 47.27 24.53 -29.72
N HIS A 42 46.26 24.00 -30.42
CA HIS A 42 44.90 23.88 -29.90
C HIS A 42 44.75 22.75 -28.86
N ILE A 43 45.45 21.62 -29.03
CA ILE A 43 45.35 20.45 -28.15
C ILE A 43 46.19 20.61 -26.88
N ARG A 44 47.37 21.22 -26.97
CA ARG A 44 48.38 21.31 -25.90
C ARG A 44 47.86 21.77 -24.52
N PRO A 45 46.92 22.73 -24.40
CA PRO A 45 46.38 23.13 -23.10
C PRO A 45 45.66 22.00 -22.35
N TYR A 46 45.10 21.03 -23.07
CA TYR A 46 44.24 19.97 -22.53
C TYR A 46 44.99 18.67 -22.25
N LEU A 47 46.28 18.57 -22.61
CA LEU A 47 47.08 17.36 -22.36
C LEU A 47 47.50 17.17 -20.89
N LYS A 48 47.31 18.18 -20.04
CA LYS A 48 47.65 18.10 -18.62
C LYS A 48 46.47 17.51 -17.84
N PRO A 49 46.72 16.60 -16.89
CA PRO A 49 45.67 16.12 -15.98
C PRO A 49 45.06 17.30 -15.23
N VAL A 50 43.73 17.43 -15.29
CA VAL A 50 42.98 18.44 -14.55
C VAL A 50 42.59 17.82 -13.21
N LEU A 51 43.05 18.42 -12.11
CA LEU A 51 42.68 17.96 -10.77
C LEU A 51 41.16 18.14 -10.53
N PRO A 52 40.54 17.29 -9.69
CA PRO A 52 39.18 17.51 -9.23
C PRO A 52 39.03 18.93 -8.68
N ALA A 53 37.92 19.59 -9.02
CA ALA A 53 37.63 20.89 -8.42
C ALA A 53 37.29 20.67 -6.94
N ILE A 54 37.80 21.53 -6.06
CA ILE A 54 37.42 21.51 -4.66
C ILE A 54 35.92 21.82 -4.60
N PRO A 55 35.09 20.97 -3.95
CA PRO A 55 33.68 21.24 -3.79
C PRO A 55 33.49 22.57 -3.07
N PRO A 56 32.63 23.47 -3.57
CA PRO A 56 32.32 24.71 -2.87
C PRO A 56 31.61 24.39 -1.56
N LEU A 57 31.77 25.27 -0.56
CA LEU A 57 31.07 25.12 0.71
C LEU A 57 29.55 25.09 0.47
N PRO A 58 28.84 24.10 1.05
CA PRO A 58 27.39 24.01 0.94
C PRO A 58 26.72 25.24 1.59
N PRO A 59 25.67 25.81 0.97
CA PRO A 59 24.91 26.90 1.56
C PRO A 59 24.30 26.49 2.92
N PRO A 60 24.15 27.42 3.89
CA PRO A 60 23.50 27.10 5.16
C PRO A 60 22.04 26.69 4.94
N GLY A 61 21.60 25.61 5.61
CA GLY A 61 20.22 25.10 5.54
C GLY A 61 19.92 24.11 4.42
N VAL A 62 20.94 23.61 3.70
CA VAL A 62 20.79 22.51 2.74
C VAL A 62 20.97 21.15 3.43
N THR A 63 20.27 20.13 2.93
CA THR A 63 20.29 18.78 3.51
C THR A 63 21.18 17.85 2.71
N ASN A 64 21.82 16.89 3.40
CA ASN A 64 22.66 15.86 2.80
C ASN A 64 21.82 14.83 2.02
N LEU A 65 22.14 14.61 0.75
CA LEU A 65 21.48 13.63 -0.12
C LEU A 65 21.89 12.18 0.11
N THR A 66 23.08 11.92 0.69
CA THR A 66 23.47 10.56 1.09
C THR A 66 22.55 10.02 2.19
N ASP A 67 21.90 10.92 2.92
CA ASP A 67 20.94 10.60 3.97
C ASP A 67 19.50 10.50 3.45
N SER A 68 19.27 10.48 2.13
CA SER A 68 17.93 10.35 1.55
C SER A 68 17.55 8.88 1.29
N LEU A 69 16.37 8.44 1.79
CA LEU A 69 15.82 7.10 1.54
C LEU A 69 15.70 6.79 0.05
N VAL A 70 15.35 7.79 -0.76
CA VAL A 70 15.17 7.60 -2.21
C VAL A 70 16.51 7.35 -2.90
N ILE A 71 17.56 8.09 -2.51
CA ILE A 71 18.91 7.91 -3.05
C ILE A 71 19.50 6.60 -2.55
N GLU A 72 19.28 6.22 -1.28
CA GLU A 72 19.75 4.95 -0.76
C GLU A 72 19.08 3.75 -1.45
N LEU A 73 17.76 3.81 -1.67
CA LEU A 73 17.04 2.79 -2.42
C LEU A 73 17.55 2.70 -3.86
N ALA A 74 17.72 3.84 -4.53
CA ALA A 74 18.27 3.90 -5.89
C ALA A 74 19.69 3.32 -5.93
N ARG A 75 20.54 3.64 -4.95
CA ARG A 75 21.91 3.11 -4.81
C ARG A 75 21.90 1.60 -4.60
N TYR A 76 21.05 1.07 -3.71
CA TYR A 76 20.92 -0.38 -3.50
C TYR A 76 20.49 -1.09 -4.78
N VAL A 77 19.45 -0.60 -5.47
CA VAL A 77 18.97 -1.18 -6.72
C VAL A 77 20.02 -1.09 -7.83
N LEU A 78 20.64 0.07 -8.04
CA LEU A 78 21.57 0.26 -9.16
C LEU A 78 22.92 -0.41 -8.93
N ASN A 79 23.41 -0.48 -7.69
CA ASN A 79 24.75 -0.99 -7.40
C ASN A 79 24.74 -2.43 -6.89
N THR A 80 23.82 -2.79 -5.98
CA THR A 80 23.79 -4.14 -5.38
C THR A 80 23.03 -5.12 -6.27
N VAL A 81 21.98 -4.67 -6.96
CA VAL A 81 21.17 -5.55 -7.80
C VAL A 81 21.58 -5.48 -9.26
N VAL A 82 21.67 -4.28 -9.84
CA VAL A 82 22.03 -4.08 -11.26
C VAL A 82 23.54 -4.08 -11.50
N GLY A 83 24.34 -3.74 -10.49
CA GLY A 83 25.79 -3.66 -10.60
C GLY A 83 26.44 -4.98 -11.03
N ILE A 84 27.76 -4.93 -11.28
CA ILE A 84 28.52 -6.04 -11.89
C ILE A 84 28.37 -7.35 -11.09
N ASP A 85 28.39 -7.27 -9.77
CA ASP A 85 28.27 -8.44 -8.88
C ASP A 85 26.81 -8.76 -8.49
N GLY A 86 25.85 -7.97 -8.96
CA GLY A 86 24.44 -8.12 -8.64
C GLY A 86 23.75 -9.24 -9.41
N ASP A 87 22.62 -9.71 -8.89
CA ASP A 87 21.84 -10.80 -9.48
C ASP A 87 21.39 -10.47 -10.92
N ALA A 88 20.93 -9.23 -11.14
CA ALA A 88 20.46 -8.76 -12.44
C ALA A 88 21.64 -8.53 -13.40
N ASN A 89 22.74 -7.94 -12.93
CA ASN A 89 23.98 -7.65 -13.68
C ASN A 89 23.77 -6.89 -15.01
N VAL A 90 24.34 -5.69 -15.12
CA VAL A 90 24.20 -4.81 -16.28
C VAL A 90 24.54 -5.48 -17.63
N ASN A 91 25.51 -6.40 -17.67
CA ASN A 91 25.87 -7.12 -18.89
C ASN A 91 24.75 -8.08 -19.35
N LYS A 92 24.07 -8.75 -18.40
CA LYS A 92 22.92 -9.60 -18.73
C LYS A 92 21.74 -8.77 -19.25
N ILE A 93 21.55 -7.57 -18.70
CA ILE A 93 20.53 -6.63 -19.18
C ILE A 93 20.81 -6.25 -20.63
N VAL A 94 22.04 -5.82 -20.93
CA VAL A 94 22.43 -5.45 -22.31
C VAL A 94 22.28 -6.64 -23.26
N ASN A 95 22.72 -7.83 -22.88
CA ASN A 95 22.53 -9.04 -23.68
C ASN A 95 21.05 -9.25 -24.03
N ARG A 96 20.14 -9.09 -23.06
CA ARG A 96 18.72 -9.29 -23.32
C ARG A 96 18.13 -8.26 -24.29
N PHE A 97 18.52 -6.99 -24.21
CA PHE A 97 18.07 -5.95 -25.15
C PHE A 97 18.68 -6.09 -26.55
N THR A 98 19.78 -6.82 -26.67
CA THR A 98 20.52 -7.03 -27.91
C THR A 98 20.42 -8.46 -28.44
N ASN A 99 19.46 -9.27 -27.97
CA ASN A 99 19.31 -10.69 -28.32
C ASN A 99 20.62 -11.49 -28.19
N ASP A 100 21.31 -11.33 -27.06
CA ASP A 100 22.60 -11.94 -26.69
C ASP A 100 23.79 -11.53 -27.58
N THR A 101 23.65 -10.49 -28.39
CA THR A 101 24.76 -10.02 -29.27
C THR A 101 25.66 -8.97 -28.63
N GLY A 102 25.17 -8.22 -27.64
CA GLY A 102 25.88 -7.06 -27.09
C GLY A 102 26.05 -5.92 -28.11
N SER A 103 25.30 -5.96 -29.22
CA SER A 103 25.41 -5.00 -30.32
C SER A 103 24.07 -4.37 -30.67
N VAL A 104 24.11 -3.11 -31.10
CA VAL A 104 22.94 -2.35 -31.56
C VAL A 104 23.24 -1.82 -32.95
N GLN A 105 22.32 -2.06 -33.88
CA GLN A 105 22.45 -1.63 -35.27
C GLN A 105 21.47 -0.51 -35.62
N SER A 106 21.85 0.42 -36.50
CA SER A 106 21.00 1.55 -36.88
C SER A 106 19.65 1.12 -37.48
N LYS A 107 19.59 -0.02 -38.18
CA LYS A 107 18.34 -0.59 -38.73
C LYS A 107 17.35 -1.05 -37.67
N GLU A 108 17.84 -1.40 -36.47
CA GLU A 108 16.99 -1.80 -35.35
C GLU A 108 16.44 -0.57 -34.60
N ILE A 109 17.19 0.54 -34.60
CA ILE A 109 16.78 1.82 -34.00
C ILE A 109 15.83 2.59 -34.93
N PHE A 110 16.16 2.69 -36.22
CA PHE A 110 15.42 3.49 -37.20
C PHE A 110 14.68 2.56 -38.18
N LYS A 111 13.41 2.28 -37.89
CA LYS A 111 12.56 1.36 -38.67
C LYS A 111 12.40 1.74 -40.15
N ASP A 112 12.54 3.02 -40.48
CA ASP A 112 12.42 3.55 -41.85
C ASP A 112 13.77 3.67 -42.59
N GLY A 113 14.86 3.17 -41.99
CA GLY A 113 16.23 3.31 -42.49
C GLY A 113 16.90 4.61 -42.00
N PHE A 114 18.22 4.56 -41.84
CA PHE A 114 19.05 5.70 -41.45
C PHE A 114 19.88 6.15 -42.65
N SER A 115 19.67 7.37 -43.14
CA SER A 115 20.58 7.96 -44.14
C SER A 115 20.70 9.47 -43.94
N VAL A 116 21.91 9.96 -43.69
CA VAL A 116 22.21 11.40 -43.58
C VAL A 116 23.22 11.74 -44.66
N SER A 117 22.86 12.61 -45.61
CA SER A 117 23.77 13.01 -46.69
C SER A 117 23.88 14.52 -46.84
N THR A 118 25.06 14.99 -47.22
CA THR A 118 25.35 16.38 -47.59
C THR A 118 25.95 16.40 -49.00
N THR A 119 25.65 17.44 -49.79
CA THR A 119 26.17 17.59 -51.15
C THR A 119 27.03 18.84 -51.24
N ILE A 120 28.24 18.69 -51.77
CA ILE A 120 29.21 19.74 -51.99
C ILE A 120 29.33 19.94 -53.51
N SER A 121 28.91 21.11 -53.99
CA SER A 121 29.05 21.48 -55.41
C SER A 121 30.44 22.04 -55.68
N VAL A 122 31.15 21.45 -56.64
CA VAL A 122 32.50 21.85 -57.07
C VAL A 122 32.44 22.33 -58.51
N ALA A 123 32.07 23.61 -58.72
CA ALA A 123 31.96 24.18 -60.06
C ALA A 123 33.34 24.40 -60.71
N PRO A 124 33.51 24.13 -62.03
CA PRO A 124 32.55 23.63 -63.02
C PRO A 124 32.54 22.09 -63.16
N PHE A 125 33.12 21.35 -62.22
CA PHE A 125 33.46 19.94 -62.37
C PHE A 125 32.35 18.95 -61.94
N GLY A 126 31.39 19.36 -61.10
CA GLY A 126 30.23 18.55 -60.73
C GLY A 126 29.86 18.61 -59.24
N ASN A 127 29.07 17.63 -58.77
CA ASN A 127 28.59 17.51 -57.38
C ASN A 127 29.18 16.27 -56.69
N ILE A 128 29.58 16.43 -55.43
CA ILE A 128 30.02 15.32 -54.57
C ILE A 128 29.02 15.20 -53.41
N THR A 129 28.30 14.10 -53.33
CA THR A 129 27.40 13.78 -52.21
C THR A 129 28.08 12.81 -51.27
N LEU A 130 28.23 13.21 -50.01
CA LEU A 130 28.75 12.39 -48.91
C LEU A 130 27.58 12.01 -48.01
N GLY A 131 27.40 10.73 -47.69
CA GLY A 131 26.36 10.32 -46.76
C GLY A 131 26.75 9.16 -45.85
N LEU A 132 26.00 9.01 -44.77
CA LEU A 132 26.08 7.92 -43.79
C LEU A 132 24.89 7.01 -44.02
N SER A 133 25.10 5.71 -44.11
CA SER A 133 24.06 4.71 -44.36
C SER A 133 23.83 3.76 -43.18
N GLU A 134 24.90 3.39 -42.45
CA GLU A 134 24.79 2.48 -41.32
C GLU A 134 25.68 2.92 -40.15
N PHE A 135 25.21 2.64 -38.93
CA PHE A 135 25.94 2.91 -37.70
C PHE A 135 25.67 1.77 -36.71
N ASN A 136 26.71 1.04 -36.32
CA ASN A 136 26.62 -0.11 -35.42
C ASN A 136 27.57 0.07 -34.25
N VAL A 137 27.08 -0.21 -33.04
CA VAL A 137 27.87 -0.21 -31.80
C VAL A 137 27.84 -1.61 -31.21
N SER A 138 28.99 -2.18 -30.88
CA SER A 138 29.13 -3.54 -30.36
C SER A 138 29.94 -3.57 -29.06
N GLU A 139 29.98 -4.72 -28.39
CA GLU A 139 30.64 -4.93 -27.08
C GLU A 139 30.01 -4.12 -25.93
N LEU A 140 28.73 -3.75 -26.05
CA LEU A 140 28.01 -3.01 -25.01
C LEU A 140 27.77 -3.83 -23.73
N ASN A 141 28.14 -5.12 -23.72
CA ASN A 141 27.95 -6.09 -22.64
C ASN A 141 29.25 -6.43 -21.89
N THR A 142 30.29 -5.59 -22.00
CA THR A 142 31.60 -5.79 -21.34
C THR A 142 31.83 -4.82 -20.19
N TRP A 143 30.81 -4.51 -19.39
CA TRP A 143 30.95 -3.60 -18.26
C TRP A 143 31.75 -4.31 -17.15
N SER A 144 32.83 -3.68 -16.70
CA SER A 144 33.69 -4.15 -15.61
C SER A 144 33.52 -3.34 -14.33
N LYS A 145 32.98 -2.12 -14.44
CA LYS A 145 32.58 -1.28 -13.31
C LYS A 145 31.25 -0.59 -13.59
N PHE A 146 30.33 -0.64 -12.63
CA PHE A 146 29.06 0.08 -12.69
C PHE A 146 28.61 0.45 -11.28
N SER A 147 28.89 1.69 -10.89
CA SER A 147 28.48 2.28 -9.61
C SER A 147 27.78 3.61 -9.86
N ILE A 148 26.59 3.80 -9.30
CA ILE A 148 25.78 5.00 -9.41
C ILE A 148 25.45 5.51 -8.00
N PHE A 149 25.59 6.82 -7.78
CA PHE A 149 25.28 7.49 -6.51
C PHE A 149 25.98 6.90 -5.27
N GLU A 150 27.25 6.51 -5.38
CA GLU A 150 28.05 6.18 -4.19
C GLU A 150 28.42 7.44 -3.41
N ALA A 151 28.33 7.37 -2.08
CA ALA A 151 28.77 8.44 -1.21
C ALA A 151 30.31 8.54 -1.26
N THR A 152 30.84 9.77 -1.30
CA THR A 152 32.27 10.02 -1.16
C THR A 152 32.61 10.37 0.30
N ASP A 153 33.87 10.73 0.57
CA ASP A 153 34.28 11.22 1.90
C ASP A 153 33.68 12.60 2.24
N ASP A 154 33.08 13.29 1.28
CA ASP A 154 32.39 14.57 1.46
C ASP A 154 30.86 14.36 1.53
N ASP A 155 30.22 14.83 2.61
CA ASP A 155 28.79 14.66 2.95
C ASP A 155 27.79 15.28 1.95
N TYR A 156 28.18 15.71 0.76
CA TYR A 156 27.27 16.28 -0.25
C TYR A 156 27.59 15.82 -1.67
N GLU A 157 28.59 14.96 -1.82
CA GLU A 157 29.07 14.49 -3.10
C GLU A 157 28.61 13.06 -3.38
N LEU A 158 28.12 12.85 -4.59
CA LEU A 158 27.74 11.55 -5.11
C LEU A 158 28.66 11.21 -6.29
N TYR A 159 29.32 10.07 -6.18
CA TYR A 159 30.14 9.47 -7.24
C TYR A 159 29.29 8.55 -8.11
N THR A 160 29.39 8.75 -9.42
CA THR A 160 28.90 7.82 -10.43
C THR A 160 30.06 7.47 -11.35
N GLY A 161 30.31 6.19 -11.51
CA GLY A 161 31.48 5.70 -12.21
C GLY A 161 31.17 4.44 -12.96
N THR A 162 31.61 4.42 -14.21
CA THR A 162 31.46 3.25 -15.03
C THR A 162 32.63 2.99 -15.96
N GLN A 163 32.85 1.71 -16.25
CA GLN A 163 33.90 1.23 -17.13
C GLN A 163 33.39 0.09 -18.01
N LEU A 164 33.62 0.25 -19.31
CA LEU A 164 33.36 -0.72 -20.36
C LEU A 164 34.70 -1.16 -20.97
N ASP A 165 35.01 -2.45 -20.87
CA ASP A 165 36.33 -2.97 -21.25
C ASP A 165 36.61 -2.84 -22.75
N LYS A 166 35.59 -3.03 -23.59
CA LYS A 166 35.66 -2.92 -25.05
C LYS A 166 34.45 -2.18 -25.61
N LEU A 167 34.66 -1.42 -26.68
CA LEU A 167 33.60 -0.73 -27.41
C LEU A 167 34.00 -0.63 -28.88
N ASP A 168 33.23 -1.27 -29.75
CA ASP A 168 33.44 -1.21 -31.19
C ASP A 168 32.38 -0.34 -31.84
N ILE A 169 32.80 0.67 -32.60
CA ILE A 169 31.93 1.58 -33.35
C ILE A 169 32.24 1.44 -34.84
N ASN A 170 31.23 1.06 -35.61
CA ASN A 170 31.32 0.83 -37.04
C ASN A 170 30.38 1.79 -37.76
N VAL A 171 30.92 2.59 -38.68
CA VAL A 171 30.16 3.61 -39.43
C VAL A 171 30.35 3.36 -40.91
N THR A 172 29.26 3.12 -41.64
CA THR A 172 29.29 2.99 -43.10
C THR A 172 28.89 4.32 -43.73
N PHE A 173 29.76 4.85 -44.59
CA PHE A 173 29.54 6.06 -45.35
C PHE A 173 29.64 5.77 -46.86
N PHE A 174 29.00 6.60 -47.66
CA PHE A 174 29.00 6.51 -49.11
C PHE A 174 29.36 7.86 -49.73
N ILE A 175 29.99 7.80 -50.89
CA ILE A 175 30.43 8.93 -51.69
C ILE A 175 29.87 8.76 -53.09
N ILE A 176 29.03 9.70 -53.53
CA ILE A 176 28.51 9.75 -54.89
C ILE A 176 29.16 10.95 -55.58
N VAL A 177 29.83 10.72 -56.69
CA VAL A 177 30.44 11.78 -57.52
C VAL A 177 29.71 11.86 -58.85
N GLU A 178 29.06 12.99 -59.08
CA GLU A 178 28.41 13.35 -60.34
C GLU A 178 29.28 14.37 -61.06
N VAL A 179 29.81 14.03 -62.23
CA VAL A 179 30.69 14.92 -63.02
C VAL A 179 29.88 15.55 -64.15
N ASP A 180 29.89 16.89 -64.24
CA ASP A 180 29.22 17.62 -65.33
C ASP A 180 30.19 17.85 -66.52
N GLY A 181 29.96 17.18 -67.65
CA GLY A 181 30.77 17.32 -68.88
C GLY A 181 30.26 16.57 -70.13
N GLU A 182 30.84 16.82 -71.31
CA GLU A 182 30.47 16.20 -72.61
C GLU A 182 30.77 14.69 -72.70
N ILE A 183 31.47 14.12 -71.71
CA ILE A 183 31.74 12.69 -71.59
C ILE A 183 30.80 12.13 -70.54
N LYS A 184 29.79 11.35 -70.95
CA LYS A 184 28.99 10.54 -70.02
C LYS A 184 29.88 9.49 -69.37
N SER A 185 30.44 9.82 -68.21
CA SER A 185 30.99 8.84 -67.26
C SER A 185 29.84 8.32 -66.39
N ASP A 186 29.89 7.04 -66.02
CA ASP A 186 29.02 6.49 -64.97
C ASP A 186 29.25 7.28 -63.66
N THR A 187 28.18 7.51 -62.90
CA THR A 187 28.26 8.07 -61.55
C THR A 187 29.07 7.13 -60.66
N LEU A 188 30.20 7.60 -60.13
CA LEU A 188 30.96 6.85 -59.14
C LEU A 188 30.14 6.87 -57.84
N ASN A 189 29.76 5.69 -57.36
CA ASN A 189 29.10 5.51 -56.08
C ASN A 189 29.92 4.50 -55.28
N GLU A 190 30.69 5.00 -54.33
CA GLU A 190 31.57 4.19 -53.50
C GLU A 190 31.09 4.15 -52.05
N THR A 191 31.22 3.00 -51.42
CA THR A 191 30.84 2.76 -50.02
C THR A 191 32.06 2.32 -49.23
N ALA A 192 32.29 2.96 -48.08
CA ALA A 192 33.38 2.63 -47.18
C ALA A 192 32.92 2.58 -45.72
N LYS A 193 33.62 1.80 -44.92
CA LYS A 193 33.32 1.52 -43.52
C LYS A 193 34.46 1.97 -42.63
N LEU A 194 34.18 2.93 -41.76
CA LEU A 194 35.07 3.35 -40.67
C LEU A 194 34.86 2.42 -39.47
N ILE A 195 35.92 1.77 -39.02
CA ILE A 195 35.93 0.87 -37.86
C ILE A 195 36.78 1.49 -36.77
N ILE A 196 36.18 1.71 -35.60
CA ILE A 196 36.82 2.27 -34.41
C ILE A 196 36.69 1.24 -33.29
N SER A 197 37.83 0.71 -32.82
CA SER A 197 37.87 -0.19 -31.66
C SER A 197 38.50 0.50 -30.48
N LEU A 198 37.79 0.52 -29.36
CA LEU A 198 38.17 1.24 -28.16
C LEU A 198 38.23 0.28 -26.97
N SER A 199 39.23 0.44 -26.11
CA SER A 199 39.34 -0.29 -24.85
C SER A 199 39.45 0.63 -23.64
N SER A 200 39.22 0.06 -22.45
CA SER A 200 39.31 0.78 -21.17
C SER A 200 38.46 2.05 -21.12
N ASN A 201 37.24 1.98 -21.68
CA ASN A 201 36.33 3.11 -21.79
C ASN A 201 35.74 3.43 -20.42
N LYS A 202 36.18 4.53 -19.82
CA LYS A 202 35.88 4.93 -18.46
C LYS A 202 35.15 6.27 -18.47
N LEU A 203 34.05 6.34 -17.74
CA LEU A 203 33.29 7.56 -17.51
C LEU A 203 33.07 7.70 -16.01
N ASN A 204 33.73 8.69 -15.39
CA ASN A 204 33.51 9.02 -14.00
C ASN A 204 32.99 10.43 -13.85
N PHE A 205 32.10 10.59 -12.89
CA PHE A 205 31.47 11.85 -12.58
C PHE A 205 31.20 11.93 -11.08
N THR A 206 31.68 13.00 -10.45
CA THR A 206 31.32 13.33 -9.07
C THR A 206 30.60 14.67 -9.10
N SER A 207 29.42 14.71 -8.49
CA SER A 207 28.67 15.94 -8.33
C SER A 207 28.28 16.17 -6.88
N GLN A 208 28.50 17.40 -6.44
CA GLN A 208 27.86 17.94 -5.25
C GLN A 208 26.42 18.32 -5.61
N ILE A 209 25.45 17.79 -4.86
CA ILE A 209 24.04 18.16 -5.02
C ILE A 209 23.57 18.71 -3.68
N CYS A 210 23.07 19.94 -3.69
CA CYS A 210 22.55 20.62 -2.52
C CYS A 210 21.09 20.99 -2.76
N TYR A 211 20.21 20.70 -1.81
CA TYR A 211 18.79 21.03 -1.89
C TYR A 211 18.30 21.58 -0.56
N PHE A 212 17.28 22.45 -0.61
CA PHE A 212 16.65 23.01 0.58
C PHE A 212 15.50 22.12 1.01
N GLU A 213 15.65 21.42 2.12
CA GLU A 213 14.59 20.60 2.69
C GLU A 213 13.36 21.44 3.03
N GLU A 214 13.51 22.67 3.51
CA GLU A 214 12.37 23.55 3.80
C GLU A 214 11.51 23.86 2.57
N LYS A 215 12.12 24.13 1.41
CA LYS A 215 11.38 24.33 0.16
C LYS A 215 10.72 23.04 -0.34
N LEU A 216 11.38 21.90 -0.14
CA LEU A 216 10.78 20.60 -0.45
C LEU A 216 9.52 20.39 0.39
N LEU A 217 9.60 20.70 1.68
CA LEU A 217 8.50 20.59 2.62
C LEU A 217 7.37 21.59 2.30
N ASP A 218 7.68 22.79 1.80
CA ASP A 218 6.66 23.77 1.36
C ASP A 218 5.90 23.30 0.11
N LEU A 219 6.59 22.69 -0.86
CA LEU A 219 5.96 22.14 -2.07
C LEU A 219 5.11 20.88 -1.81
N ILE A 220 5.42 20.15 -0.74
CA ILE A 220 4.68 18.97 -0.30
C ILE A 220 3.68 19.33 0.82
N GLY A 221 3.77 20.54 1.38
CA GLY A 221 3.09 21.01 2.58
C GLY A 221 1.71 21.62 2.33
N ASP A 222 0.73 21.10 3.08
CA ASP A 222 -0.67 21.48 3.23
C ASP A 222 -1.56 21.61 1.97
N GLN A 223 -2.46 20.63 1.84
CA GLN A 223 -3.66 20.58 1.00
C GLN A 223 -3.49 20.49 -0.53
N ASN A 224 -2.40 20.97 -1.14
CA ASN A 224 -2.17 20.84 -2.58
C ASN A 224 -0.74 20.39 -2.89
N MET A 225 -0.60 19.13 -3.31
CA MET A 225 0.67 18.53 -3.70
C MET A 225 1.09 19.08 -5.08
N GLN A 226 1.63 20.30 -5.10
CA GLN A 226 1.88 21.04 -6.34
C GLN A 226 2.86 20.30 -7.28
N ILE A 227 3.70 19.42 -6.74
CA ILE A 227 4.64 18.60 -7.51
C ILE A 227 3.93 17.57 -8.41
N ILE A 228 2.75 17.06 -8.02
CA ILE A 228 2.00 16.12 -8.88
C ILE A 228 1.47 16.84 -10.12
N ASP A 229 0.97 18.05 -9.94
CA ASP A 229 0.40 18.83 -11.04
C ASP A 229 1.47 19.53 -11.88
N ASN A 230 2.61 19.90 -11.27
CA ASN A 230 3.72 20.59 -11.92
C ASN A 230 5.07 20.00 -11.45
N PRO A 231 5.57 18.91 -12.08
CA PRO A 231 6.83 18.26 -11.69
C PRO A 231 8.05 19.18 -11.85
N GLU A 232 7.95 20.25 -12.64
CA GLU A 232 9.00 21.26 -12.79
C GLU A 232 9.29 22.03 -11.49
N LEU A 233 8.36 22.05 -10.52
CA LEU A 233 8.58 22.67 -9.21
C LEU A 233 9.69 21.99 -8.40
N LEU A 234 10.04 20.74 -8.72
CA LEU A 234 11.15 20.04 -8.07
C LEU A 234 12.49 20.76 -8.29
N PHE A 235 12.65 21.47 -9.42
CA PHE A 235 13.85 22.26 -9.69
C PHE A 235 14.00 23.47 -8.76
N THR A 236 12.92 23.95 -8.14
CA THR A 236 12.95 25.07 -7.18
C THR A 236 13.51 24.67 -5.79
N VAL A 237 13.51 23.37 -5.51
CA VAL A 237 14.07 22.75 -4.28
C VAL A 237 15.59 22.68 -4.36
N LEU A 238 16.11 22.45 -5.57
CA LEU A 238 17.54 22.37 -5.82
C LEU A 238 18.18 23.73 -5.55
N SER A 239 19.16 23.74 -4.65
CA SER A 239 19.97 24.91 -4.35
C SER A 239 21.11 25.05 -5.35
N ARG A 240 21.79 23.92 -5.60
CA ARG A 240 22.96 23.86 -6.46
C ARG A 240 23.23 22.43 -6.89
N ILE A 241 23.65 22.26 -8.14
CA ILE A 241 24.33 21.06 -8.62
C ILE A 241 25.68 21.51 -9.15
N ASN A 242 26.75 20.90 -8.68
CA ASN A 242 28.09 21.23 -9.11
C ASN A 242 28.93 19.99 -9.34
N ILE A 243 29.39 19.84 -10.57
CA ILE A 243 30.25 18.76 -11.02
C ILE A 243 31.68 19.08 -10.61
N THR A 244 32.22 18.31 -9.68
CA THR A 244 33.58 18.50 -9.14
C THR A 244 34.60 17.66 -9.90
N LEU A 245 34.21 16.46 -10.34
CA LEU A 245 35.01 15.59 -11.19
C LEU A 245 34.21 15.19 -12.42
N PHE A 246 34.81 15.33 -13.60
CA PHE A 246 34.30 14.73 -14.82
C PHE A 246 35.49 14.18 -15.60
N GLU A 247 35.63 12.85 -15.60
CA GLU A 247 36.75 12.13 -16.21
C GLU A 247 36.21 11.25 -17.34
N PHE A 248 36.83 11.36 -18.50
CA PHE A 248 36.55 10.51 -19.64
C PHE A 248 37.87 9.89 -20.11
N GLY A 249 38.01 8.58 -19.93
CA GLY A 249 39.18 7.82 -20.35
C GLY A 249 38.80 6.85 -21.45
N VAL A 250 39.54 6.86 -22.55
CA VAL A 250 39.35 5.93 -23.67
C VAL A 250 40.71 5.58 -24.24
N HIS A 251 40.94 4.32 -24.60
CA HIS A 251 42.11 3.90 -25.36
C HIS A 251 41.67 3.49 -26.77
N VAL A 252 42.35 4.00 -27.81
CA VAL A 252 42.04 3.66 -29.20
C VAL A 252 42.93 2.49 -29.61
N ASP A 253 42.36 1.30 -29.74
CA ASP A 253 43.09 0.09 -30.13
C ASP A 253 43.29 0.04 -31.65
N ASN A 254 42.25 0.42 -32.41
CA ASN A 254 42.26 0.38 -33.86
C ASN A 254 41.38 1.47 -34.47
N LEU A 255 41.83 2.03 -35.60
CA LEU A 255 41.09 2.99 -36.43
C LEU A 255 41.47 2.73 -37.89
N GLN A 256 40.53 2.24 -38.68
CA GLN A 256 40.75 1.85 -40.08
C GLN A 256 39.55 2.20 -40.95
N ILE A 257 39.79 2.44 -42.24
CA ILE A 257 38.74 2.67 -43.24
C ILE A 257 38.82 1.54 -44.27
N VAL A 258 37.71 0.82 -44.44
CA VAL A 258 37.63 -0.34 -45.34
C VAL A 258 36.62 -0.05 -46.45
N ALA A 259 37.05 -0.02 -47.72
CA ALA A 259 36.13 0.09 -48.86
C ALA A 259 35.40 -1.24 -49.12
N GLU A 260 34.12 -1.19 -49.54
CA GLU A 260 33.31 -2.39 -49.81
C GLU A 260 33.39 -2.89 -51.28
N SER A 261 33.93 -2.11 -52.24
CA SER A 261 34.01 -2.55 -53.65
C SER A 261 35.07 -1.83 -54.52
N GLY A 262 36.11 -2.55 -55.01
CA GLY A 262 36.92 -2.13 -56.17
C GLY A 262 38.39 -2.58 -56.20
N ASP A 263 38.87 -3.11 -57.33
CA ASP A 263 40.29 -3.56 -57.51
C ASP A 263 41.29 -2.39 -57.67
N ILE A 264 40.83 -1.15 -57.92
CA ILE A 264 41.68 0.03 -58.18
C ILE A 264 42.07 0.76 -56.88
N GLU A 265 41.39 0.48 -55.77
CA GLU A 265 41.47 1.29 -54.53
C GLU A 265 42.38 0.71 -53.45
N LYS A 266 42.86 -0.53 -53.62
CA LYS A 266 43.68 -1.23 -52.61
C LYS A 266 44.95 -0.46 -52.18
N GLU A 267 45.55 0.30 -53.10
CA GLU A 267 46.73 1.13 -52.80
C GLU A 267 46.37 2.46 -52.11
N PHE A 268 45.20 3.03 -52.41
CA PHE A 268 44.69 4.24 -51.77
C PHE A 268 44.18 3.95 -50.35
N ASP A 269 43.48 2.82 -50.17
CA ASP A 269 43.08 2.29 -48.87
C ASP A 269 44.30 2.02 -48.00
N GLN A 270 45.34 1.38 -48.55
CA GLN A 270 46.59 1.20 -47.82
C GLN A 270 47.25 2.52 -47.46
N ALA A 271 47.17 3.55 -48.31
CA ALA A 271 47.72 4.87 -47.98
C ALA A 271 46.96 5.53 -46.83
N ILE A 272 45.62 5.50 -46.86
CA ILE A 272 44.77 6.05 -45.78
C ILE A 272 44.95 5.25 -44.49
N ASP A 273 44.93 3.91 -44.54
CA ASP A 273 45.18 3.06 -43.37
C ASP A 273 46.56 3.31 -42.78
N ASN A 274 47.60 3.49 -43.61
CA ASN A 274 48.92 3.84 -43.12
C ASN A 274 48.94 5.24 -42.47
N ILE A 275 48.23 6.22 -43.04
CA ILE A 275 48.11 7.57 -42.44
C ILE A 275 47.36 7.52 -41.11
N LEU A 276 46.25 6.80 -41.04
CA LEU A 276 45.46 6.61 -39.83
C LEU A 276 46.24 5.83 -38.78
N GLN A 277 46.98 4.79 -39.16
CA GLN A 277 47.87 4.06 -38.25
C GLN A 277 49.00 4.95 -37.73
N VAL A 278 49.60 5.79 -38.57
CA VAL A 278 50.59 6.78 -38.10
C VAL A 278 49.93 7.75 -37.12
N PHE A 279 48.73 8.24 -37.39
CA PHE A 279 48.00 9.11 -36.47
C PHE A 279 47.67 8.40 -35.15
N VAL A 280 47.12 7.19 -35.18
CA VAL A 280 46.76 6.41 -33.97
C VAL A 280 48.00 6.08 -33.17
N LYS A 281 49.10 5.68 -33.81
CA LYS A 281 50.35 5.25 -33.15
C LYS A 281 51.17 6.41 -32.60
N GLU A 282 51.24 7.53 -33.30
CA GLU A 282 52.00 8.70 -32.84
C GLU A 282 51.20 9.54 -31.82
N TYR A 283 49.88 9.49 -31.85
CA TYR A 283 49.01 10.22 -30.92
C TYR A 283 48.30 9.32 -29.89
N THR A 284 48.77 8.08 -29.70
CA THR A 284 48.15 7.07 -28.79
C THR A 284 47.94 7.59 -27.38
N GLU A 285 48.90 8.36 -26.84
CA GLU A 285 48.80 8.95 -25.50
C GLU A 285 48.12 10.33 -25.49
N ALA A 286 48.19 11.05 -26.62
CA ALA A 286 47.71 12.42 -26.72
C ALA A 286 46.18 12.50 -26.90
N ILE A 287 45.58 11.59 -27.66
CA ILE A 287 44.12 11.56 -27.91
C ILE A 287 43.34 11.36 -26.60
N PRO A 288 43.65 10.34 -25.76
CA PRO A 288 42.96 10.16 -24.48
C PRO A 288 43.18 11.31 -23.52
N ALA A 289 44.43 11.81 -23.44
CA ALA A 289 44.77 12.93 -22.57
C ALA A 289 44.02 14.21 -22.96
N PHE A 290 43.92 14.50 -24.26
CA PHE A 290 43.14 15.62 -24.79
C PHE A 290 41.68 15.51 -24.39
N TRP A 291 41.02 14.38 -24.66
CA TRP A 291 39.60 14.21 -24.35
C TRP A 291 39.33 14.31 -22.86
N ASN A 292 40.19 13.69 -22.03
CA ASN A 292 40.06 13.79 -20.58
C ASN A 292 40.20 15.24 -20.11
N GLY A 293 41.24 15.97 -20.56
CA GLY A 293 41.44 17.37 -20.17
C GLY A 293 40.39 18.33 -20.72
N TYR A 294 39.84 18.04 -21.91
CA TYR A 294 38.76 18.82 -22.50
C TYR A 294 37.44 18.62 -21.73
N VAL A 295 37.13 17.38 -21.35
CA VAL A 295 35.93 17.06 -20.55
C VAL A 295 36.05 17.61 -19.13
N ALA A 296 37.19 17.37 -18.47
CA ALA A 296 37.46 17.83 -17.11
C ALA A 296 37.57 19.37 -16.98
N GLY A 297 37.91 20.06 -18.07
CA GLY A 297 38.02 21.51 -18.13
C GLY A 297 36.78 22.17 -18.75
N PRO A 298 36.83 22.58 -20.03
CA PRO A 298 35.75 23.30 -20.71
C PRO A 298 34.35 22.70 -20.54
N VAL A 299 34.19 21.39 -20.74
CA VAL A 299 32.85 20.76 -20.70
C VAL A 299 32.27 20.78 -19.30
N ARG A 300 33.07 20.44 -18.28
CA ARG A 300 32.65 20.52 -16.87
C ARG A 300 32.25 21.94 -16.48
N ILE A 301 33.03 22.95 -16.86
CA ILE A 301 32.74 24.36 -16.55
C ILE A 301 31.43 24.79 -17.21
N PHE A 302 31.29 24.55 -18.52
CA PHE A 302 30.07 24.87 -19.26
C PHE A 302 28.85 24.14 -18.68
N GLY A 303 28.98 22.86 -18.35
CA GLY A 303 27.93 22.06 -17.73
C GLY A 303 27.47 22.66 -16.40
N ASN A 304 28.41 23.06 -15.54
CA ASN A 304 28.09 23.73 -14.27
C ASN A 304 27.42 25.08 -14.47
N GLU A 305 27.90 25.91 -15.40
CA GLU A 305 27.27 27.20 -15.71
C GLU A 305 25.84 27.02 -16.23
N TYR A 306 25.64 26.07 -17.14
CA TYR A 306 24.33 25.75 -17.70
C TYR A 306 23.35 25.22 -16.64
N ILE A 307 23.78 24.24 -15.85
CA ILE A 307 22.93 23.64 -14.79
C ILE A 307 22.54 24.71 -13.77
N ASN A 308 23.49 25.55 -13.33
CA ASN A 308 23.18 26.60 -12.37
C ASN A 308 22.27 27.69 -12.97
N ALA A 309 22.38 28.00 -14.26
CA ALA A 309 21.47 28.92 -14.95
C ALA A 309 20.04 28.36 -15.04
N VAL A 310 19.90 27.04 -15.26
CA VAL A 310 18.59 26.37 -15.23
C VAL A 310 18.00 26.45 -13.83
N ILE A 311 18.76 26.10 -12.79
CA ILE A 311 18.29 26.15 -11.39
C ILE A 311 17.88 27.58 -10.99
N SER A 312 18.68 28.60 -11.37
CA SER A 312 18.35 30.00 -11.04
C SER A 312 17.06 30.47 -11.69
N ASN A 313 16.79 30.08 -12.94
CA ASN A 313 15.57 30.44 -13.65
C ASN A 313 14.30 29.91 -12.96
N TYR A 314 14.37 28.71 -12.39
CA TYR A 314 13.24 28.13 -11.64
C TYR A 314 13.10 28.73 -10.24
N SER A 315 14.20 29.18 -9.61
CA SER A 315 14.17 29.77 -8.27
C SER A 315 13.46 31.13 -8.15
N GLU A 316 13.22 31.83 -9.26
CA GLU A 316 12.57 33.16 -9.32
C GLU A 316 11.03 33.11 -9.55
N VAL A 317 10.45 31.91 -9.77
CA VAL A 317 9.00 31.77 -9.99
C VAL A 317 8.26 31.85 -8.65
N ASN A 318 7.77 33.04 -8.29
CA ASN A 318 6.85 33.24 -7.17
C ASN A 318 5.49 32.61 -7.47
N VAL A 319 5.18 31.47 -6.84
CA VAL A 319 3.82 30.91 -6.83
C VAL A 319 2.98 31.76 -5.88
N SER A 320 2.19 32.69 -6.42
CA SER A 320 1.21 33.45 -5.66
C SER A 320 0.11 32.53 -5.13
N THR A 321 0.14 32.28 -3.83
CA THR A 321 -0.97 31.73 -3.04
C THR A 321 -2.10 32.74 -2.97
N ASP A 322 -3.19 32.50 -3.71
CA ASP A 322 -4.52 33.01 -3.37
C ASP A 322 -5.58 32.07 -3.95
N MET A 323 -5.92 31.02 -3.21
CA MET A 323 -7.19 30.31 -3.40
C MET A 323 -7.89 30.22 -2.04
N VAL A 324 -8.87 31.11 -1.86
CA VAL A 324 -9.80 31.13 -0.72
C VAL A 324 -10.62 29.85 -0.77
N VAL A 325 -10.21 28.84 -0.01
CA VAL A 325 -11.04 27.69 0.32
C VAL A 325 -11.93 28.10 1.50
N PHE A 326 -13.23 28.18 1.27
CA PHE A 326 -14.22 28.34 2.33
C PHE A 326 -14.19 27.10 3.24
N SER A 327 -13.41 27.18 4.32
CA SER A 327 -13.52 26.29 5.46
C SER A 327 -14.86 26.55 6.14
N PHE A 328 -15.83 25.66 5.92
CA PHE A 328 -16.98 25.53 6.82
C PHE A 328 -16.47 24.90 8.13
N GLY A 329 -15.98 25.76 9.02
CA GLY A 329 -15.67 25.39 10.40
C GLY A 329 -16.95 24.93 11.10
N TYR A 330 -17.11 23.62 11.22
CA TYR A 330 -18.00 23.03 12.22
C TYR A 330 -17.16 22.85 13.49
N ASP A 331 -17.60 23.49 14.57
CA ASP A 331 -16.93 23.45 15.86
C ASP A 331 -17.00 22.02 16.45
N GLU A 332 -15.89 21.27 16.31
CA GLU A 332 -15.77 19.85 16.70
C GLU A 332 -15.81 19.63 18.22
N THR A 333 -15.68 20.70 19.02
CA THR A 333 -15.60 20.60 20.48
C THR A 333 -16.97 20.38 21.15
N ASP A 334 -18.04 20.91 20.59
CA ASP A 334 -19.39 20.84 21.16
C ASP A 334 -20.09 19.49 20.93
N THR A 335 -19.77 18.79 19.83
CA THR A 335 -20.35 17.47 19.53
C THR A 335 -19.71 16.34 20.35
N MET A 336 -18.42 16.48 20.70
CA MET A 336 -17.66 15.46 21.45
C MET A 336 -18.04 15.40 22.94
N LEU A 337 -18.30 16.53 23.60
CA LEU A 337 -18.80 16.55 24.98
C LEU A 337 -20.16 15.83 25.08
N VAL A 338 -21.00 15.99 24.05
CA VAL A 338 -22.32 15.34 23.97
C VAL A 338 -22.20 13.83 23.77
N ILE A 339 -21.18 13.33 23.05
CA ILE A 339 -20.99 11.89 22.79
C ILE A 339 -20.39 11.15 23.99
N TYR A 340 -19.43 11.76 24.69
CA TYR A 340 -18.92 11.21 25.96
C TYR A 340 -19.97 11.27 27.07
N ALA A 341 -20.70 12.37 27.15
CA ALA A 341 -21.87 12.45 28.01
C ALA A 341 -22.91 11.40 27.61
N ALA A 342 -23.18 11.17 26.32
CA ALA A 342 -24.16 10.19 25.85
C ALA A 342 -23.73 8.75 26.15
N SER A 343 -22.50 8.33 25.82
CA SER A 343 -22.00 6.97 26.07
C SER A 343 -21.85 6.66 27.57
N GLY A 344 -21.34 7.61 28.36
CA GLY A 344 -21.33 7.54 29.82
C GLY A 344 -22.75 7.53 30.41
N CYS A 345 -23.66 8.36 29.90
CA CYS A 345 -25.08 8.34 30.28
C CYS A 345 -25.75 7.03 29.87
N TYR A 346 -25.42 6.42 28.74
CA TYR A 346 -25.98 5.13 28.34
C TYR A 346 -25.49 4.01 29.25
N ALA A 347 -24.22 4.00 29.67
CA ALA A 347 -23.71 3.05 30.66
C ALA A 347 -24.33 3.27 32.06
N ILE A 348 -24.53 4.53 32.47
CA ILE A 348 -25.19 4.87 33.74
C ILE A 348 -26.69 4.57 33.70
N ILE A 349 -27.37 4.85 32.57
CA ILE A 349 -28.77 4.48 32.33
C ILE A 349 -28.90 2.96 32.27
N PHE A 350 -27.95 2.24 31.66
CA PHE A 350 -27.89 0.78 31.66
C PHE A 350 -27.78 0.23 33.09
N LEU A 351 -26.85 0.75 33.91
CA LEU A 351 -26.71 0.37 35.32
C LEU A 351 -27.90 0.80 36.18
N PHE A 352 -28.50 1.97 35.91
CA PHE A 352 -29.67 2.49 36.60
C PHE A 352 -30.94 1.71 36.23
N LEU A 353 -31.10 1.28 34.99
CA LEU A 353 -32.22 0.43 34.54
C LEU A 353 -32.07 -0.98 35.11
N ILE A 354 -30.84 -1.52 35.19
CA ILE A 354 -30.56 -2.77 35.92
C ILE A 354 -30.88 -2.61 37.41
N TYR A 355 -30.47 -1.52 38.04
CA TYR A 355 -30.75 -1.22 39.44
C TYR A 355 -32.25 -1.02 39.72
N LYS A 356 -32.98 -0.32 38.84
CA LYS A 356 -34.43 -0.07 38.95
C LYS A 356 -35.25 -1.33 38.63
N THR A 357 -34.78 -2.21 37.75
CA THR A 357 -35.39 -3.54 37.55
C THR A 357 -35.11 -4.50 38.72
N MET A 358 -34.10 -4.23 39.55
CA MET A 358 -33.83 -4.99 40.77
C MET A 358 -34.69 -4.59 41.99
N LYS A 359 -35.29 -3.39 42.01
CA LYS A 359 -36.09 -2.88 43.14
C LYS A 359 -37.60 -3.06 42.90
N LYS A 360 -38.24 -3.98 43.65
CA LYS A 360 -39.71 -4.19 43.66
C LYS A 360 -40.45 -2.91 44.06
N PRO A 361 -41.58 -2.55 43.41
CA PRO A 361 -42.65 -1.79 44.05
C PRO A 361 -43.70 -2.75 44.65
N SER A 362 -44.14 -2.40 45.86
CA SER A 362 -45.34 -2.92 46.55
C SER A 362 -46.62 -2.34 45.92
N PRO A 363 -47.80 -2.97 46.08
CA PRO A 363 -48.94 -2.82 45.18
C PRO A 363 -49.87 -1.68 45.58
N ASP A 364 -50.59 -1.11 44.61
CA ASP A 364 -51.95 -0.61 44.86
C ASP A 364 -52.79 -0.46 43.58
N SER A 365 -54.09 -0.73 43.76
CA SER A 365 -55.27 -0.58 42.87
C SER A 365 -55.58 -1.66 41.81
N THR A 366 -56.40 -2.62 42.28
CA THR A 366 -57.62 -3.25 41.71
C THR A 366 -57.78 -3.59 40.21
N PRO A 367 -58.48 -4.72 39.90
CA PRO A 367 -58.47 -5.34 38.58
C PRO A 367 -59.70 -4.98 37.72
N LEU A 368 -59.49 -4.78 36.42
CA LEU A 368 -60.54 -4.91 35.41
C LEU A 368 -60.11 -5.94 34.36
N LEU A 369 -60.95 -6.96 34.22
CA LEU A 369 -60.78 -8.10 33.34
C LEU A 369 -60.89 -7.70 31.84
N LYS A 370 -59.85 -8.08 31.08
CA LYS A 370 -59.84 -8.56 29.68
C LYS A 370 -60.32 -7.63 28.53
N LYS A 371 -59.32 -7.06 27.85
CA LYS A 371 -59.15 -7.22 26.39
C LYS A 371 -57.64 -7.49 26.13
N PRO A 372 -57.25 -8.46 25.30
CA PRO A 372 -55.84 -8.58 24.92
C PRO A 372 -55.42 -7.26 24.28
N LEU A 373 -54.40 -6.62 24.86
CA LEU A 373 -53.88 -5.35 24.37
C LEU A 373 -53.55 -5.47 22.88
N ASP A 374 -54.16 -4.62 22.07
CA ASP A 374 -54.04 -4.71 20.62
C ASP A 374 -52.57 -4.59 20.22
N ASN A 375 -51.75 -3.70 20.79
CA ASN A 375 -50.32 -3.53 20.45
C ASN A 375 -49.43 -3.24 21.67
N LEU A 376 -48.12 -3.47 21.57
CA LEU A 376 -47.21 -3.32 22.73
C LEU A 376 -47.00 -1.87 23.13
N ALA A 377 -46.86 -0.95 22.17
CA ALA A 377 -46.74 0.47 22.46
C ALA A 377 -47.83 0.98 23.41
N PHE A 378 -49.05 0.43 23.32
CA PHE A 378 -50.18 0.87 24.13
C PHE A 378 -50.45 0.02 25.38
N SER A 379 -49.55 -0.88 25.77
CA SER A 379 -49.65 -1.63 27.03
C SER A 379 -49.59 -0.73 28.25
N ASP A 380 -50.48 -0.97 29.23
CA ASP A 380 -50.54 -0.28 30.52
C ASP A 380 -49.25 -0.43 31.36
N VAL A 381 -48.42 -1.40 31.01
CA VAL A 381 -47.14 -1.70 31.69
C VAL A 381 -46.02 -0.74 31.26
N ILE A 382 -46.18 -0.03 30.13
CA ILE A 382 -45.16 0.83 29.53
C ILE A 382 -45.38 2.29 29.97
N PRO A 383 -44.37 2.96 30.55
CA PRO A 383 -44.43 4.38 30.87
C PRO A 383 -44.66 5.26 29.62
N ASN A 384 -45.43 6.35 29.77
CA ASN A 384 -45.75 7.28 28.68
C ASN A 384 -44.51 7.83 27.95
N LEU A 385 -43.41 8.07 28.66
CA LEU A 385 -42.15 8.52 28.05
C LEU A 385 -41.56 7.50 27.08
N LEU A 386 -41.62 6.20 27.42
CA LEU A 386 -41.08 5.12 26.59
C LEU A 386 -41.99 4.77 25.41
N ARG A 387 -43.30 5.03 25.51
CA ARG A 387 -44.27 4.83 24.42
C ARG A 387 -43.85 5.57 23.14
N PHE A 388 -43.40 6.83 23.28
CA PHE A 388 -42.92 7.66 22.17
C PHE A 388 -41.39 7.71 22.07
N GLY A 389 -40.67 7.52 23.18
CA GLY A 389 -39.22 7.53 23.20
C GLY A 389 -38.58 6.38 22.43
N ILE A 390 -39.13 5.16 22.50
CA ILE A 390 -38.57 4.00 21.78
C ILE A 390 -38.65 4.16 20.26
N PRO A 391 -39.79 4.52 19.65
CA PRO A 391 -39.88 4.84 18.23
C PRO A 391 -38.93 5.96 17.81
N LEU A 392 -38.82 7.03 18.61
CA LEU A 392 -37.91 8.14 18.33
C LEU A 392 -36.44 7.67 18.34
N LEU A 393 -36.05 6.85 19.32
CA LEU A 393 -34.71 6.26 19.38
C LEU A 393 -34.42 5.35 18.19
N ILE A 394 -35.40 4.58 17.71
CA ILE A 394 -35.25 3.76 16.50
C ILE A 394 -35.03 4.66 15.28
N ILE A 395 -35.83 5.72 15.10
CA ILE A 395 -35.69 6.67 13.98
C ILE A 395 -34.33 7.38 14.04
N LEU A 396 -33.90 7.83 15.23
CA LEU A 396 -32.58 8.41 15.43
C LEU A 396 -31.47 7.43 15.05
N ASN A 397 -31.62 6.15 15.43
CA ASN A 397 -30.65 5.13 15.09
C ASN A 397 -30.61 4.83 13.58
N ILE A 398 -31.75 4.88 12.88
CA ILE A 398 -31.77 4.85 11.41
C ILE A 398 -30.97 6.03 10.84
N GLY A 399 -31.15 7.23 11.40
CA GLY A 399 -30.38 8.42 11.03
C GLY A 399 -28.87 8.24 11.25
N LEU A 400 -28.46 7.63 12.37
CA LEU A 400 -27.06 7.30 12.64
C LEU A 400 -26.49 6.32 11.62
N PHE A 401 -27.21 5.23 11.28
CA PHE A 401 -26.76 4.31 10.22
C PHE A 401 -26.70 4.99 8.84
N ILE A 402 -27.64 5.88 8.50
CA ILE A 402 -27.57 6.66 7.26
C ILE A 402 -26.33 7.56 7.26
N SER A 403 -26.08 8.29 8.35
CA SER A 403 -24.88 9.12 8.48
C SER A 403 -23.61 8.27 8.33
N ALA A 404 -23.52 7.15 9.04
CA ALA A 404 -22.39 6.24 8.97
C ALA A 404 -22.12 5.72 7.54
N ASN A 405 -23.17 5.29 6.84
CA ASN A 405 -23.07 4.68 5.53
C ASN A 405 -22.84 5.68 4.38
N LEU A 406 -23.27 6.94 4.55
CA LEU A 406 -23.03 8.02 3.59
C LEU A 406 -21.68 8.72 3.79
N SER A 407 -21.12 8.66 5.00
CA SER A 407 -19.81 9.21 5.31
C SER A 407 -18.67 8.27 4.89
N VAL A 408 -17.46 8.82 4.81
CA VAL A 408 -16.25 8.02 4.65
C VAL A 408 -16.02 7.23 5.94
N GLY A 409 -15.76 5.93 5.80
CA GLY A 409 -15.48 5.01 6.89
C GLY A 409 -14.00 4.97 7.27
N ALA A 410 -13.10 4.90 6.29
CA ALA A 410 -11.66 4.95 6.53
C ALA A 410 -10.92 5.51 5.30
N SER A 411 -9.72 6.02 5.50
CA SER A 411 -8.87 6.53 4.42
C SER A 411 -7.43 6.09 4.60
N VAL A 412 -6.74 5.79 3.49
CA VAL A 412 -5.32 5.41 3.48
C VAL A 412 -4.47 6.67 3.29
N TYR A 413 -3.52 6.88 4.17
CA TYR A 413 -2.58 8.00 4.15
C TYR A 413 -1.14 7.49 4.07
N ILE A 414 -0.27 8.34 3.54
CA ILE A 414 1.19 8.17 3.59
C ILE A 414 1.76 9.31 4.41
N LEU A 415 2.61 9.00 5.37
CA LEU A 415 3.37 9.95 6.16
C LEU A 415 4.85 9.82 5.77
N LEU A 416 5.43 10.91 5.28
CA LEU A 416 6.86 11.00 5.00
C LEU A 416 7.52 11.76 6.15
N SER A 417 8.36 11.10 6.92
CA SER A 417 9.23 11.72 7.92
C SER A 417 10.55 12.07 7.24
N VAL A 418 11.01 13.32 7.38
CA VAL A 418 12.33 13.80 6.94
C VAL A 418 12.88 14.63 8.11
N GLY A 419 13.96 14.16 8.74
CA GLY A 419 14.46 14.72 9.99
C GLY A 419 13.42 14.68 11.12
N GLU A 420 13.14 15.83 11.72
CA GLU A 420 12.08 16.01 12.73
C GLU A 420 10.71 16.37 12.12
N LYS A 421 10.67 16.70 10.83
CA LYS A 421 9.45 17.13 10.15
C LYS A 421 8.77 15.93 9.52
N LYS A 422 7.46 15.78 9.72
CA LYS A 422 6.68 14.73 9.08
C LYS A 422 5.55 15.35 8.27
N ILE A 423 5.42 14.89 7.03
CA ILE A 423 4.49 15.39 6.04
C ILE A 423 3.44 14.34 5.77
N ARG A 424 2.16 14.67 5.98
CA ARG A 424 1.04 13.80 5.67
C ARG A 424 0.56 14.07 4.25
N ILE A 425 0.70 13.08 3.38
CA ILE A 425 0.16 13.10 2.02
C ILE A 425 -1.38 12.97 2.11
N PRO A 426 -2.17 13.74 1.34
CA PRO A 426 -3.60 13.55 1.17
C PRO A 426 -4.02 12.09 0.95
N ALA A 427 -5.25 11.77 1.33
CA ALA A 427 -5.75 10.40 1.27
C ALA A 427 -5.61 9.81 -0.14
N LEU A 428 -4.82 8.74 -0.27
CA LEU A 428 -4.64 8.03 -1.53
C LEU A 428 -5.90 7.28 -1.94
N PHE A 429 -6.61 6.77 -0.94
CA PHE A 429 -7.82 5.99 -1.12
C PHE A 429 -8.75 6.20 0.06
N SER A 430 -10.06 6.27 -0.21
CA SER A 430 -11.09 6.41 0.83
C SER A 430 -12.16 5.34 0.66
N PHE A 431 -12.48 4.67 1.78
CA PHE A 431 -13.43 3.60 1.87
C PHE A 431 -14.74 4.13 2.47
N SER A 432 -15.78 4.22 1.64
CA SER A 432 -17.17 4.28 2.12
C SER A 432 -17.82 2.92 1.95
N LEU A 433 -18.96 2.66 2.60
CA LEU A 433 -19.66 1.37 2.46
C LEU A 433 -19.99 1.07 0.99
N ALA A 434 -20.53 2.06 0.28
CA ALA A 434 -20.94 1.92 -1.12
C ALA A 434 -19.74 1.70 -2.06
N ASN A 435 -18.64 2.44 -1.85
CA ASN A 435 -17.43 2.25 -2.65
C ASN A 435 -16.79 0.90 -2.35
N SER A 436 -16.68 0.50 -1.08
CA SER A 436 -16.08 -0.78 -0.68
C SER A 436 -16.83 -1.97 -1.29
N VAL A 437 -18.17 -2.00 -1.21
CA VAL A 437 -18.96 -3.08 -1.81
C VAL A 437 -18.76 -3.13 -3.33
N ARG A 438 -18.78 -1.97 -4.01
CA ARG A 438 -18.58 -1.86 -5.46
C ARG A 438 -17.18 -2.30 -5.90
N ASP A 439 -16.16 -1.85 -5.18
CA ASP A 439 -14.76 -2.08 -5.53
C ASP A 439 -14.39 -3.53 -5.26
N MET A 440 -14.83 -4.12 -4.14
CA MET A 440 -14.69 -5.56 -3.89
C MET A 440 -15.44 -6.41 -4.93
N TRP A 441 -16.63 -5.97 -5.37
CA TRP A 441 -17.37 -6.66 -6.43
C TRP A 441 -16.62 -6.64 -7.76
N ARG A 442 -16.01 -5.50 -8.12
CA ARG A 442 -15.18 -5.35 -9.33
C ARG A 442 -13.87 -6.14 -9.22
N ALA A 443 -13.30 -6.22 -8.03
CA ALA A 443 -12.15 -7.05 -7.72
C ALA A 443 -12.46 -8.56 -7.78
N LYS A 444 -13.73 -8.95 -8.01
CA LYS A 444 -14.24 -10.35 -7.97
C LYS A 444 -14.12 -11.00 -6.58
N VAL A 445 -14.02 -10.18 -5.55
CA VAL A 445 -14.01 -10.53 -4.13
C VAL A 445 -15.46 -10.61 -3.64
N TYR A 446 -16.23 -11.53 -4.23
CA TYR A 446 -17.68 -11.61 -4.04
C TYR A 446 -18.10 -11.95 -2.60
N PRO A 447 -17.47 -12.92 -1.90
CA PRO A 447 -17.86 -13.28 -0.54
C PRO A 447 -17.79 -12.10 0.43
N LEU A 448 -16.68 -11.35 0.45
CA LEU A 448 -16.51 -10.19 1.33
C LEU A 448 -17.47 -9.04 0.96
N SER A 449 -17.65 -8.77 -0.34
CA SER A 449 -18.59 -7.75 -0.84
C SER A 449 -20.03 -8.04 -0.41
N ILE A 450 -20.50 -9.29 -0.56
CA ILE A 450 -21.83 -9.70 -0.12
C ILE A 450 -21.94 -9.64 1.40
N LEU A 451 -20.92 -10.12 2.12
CA LEU A 451 -20.91 -10.14 3.58
C LEU A 451 -21.06 -8.74 4.15
N ILE A 452 -20.25 -7.77 3.69
CA ILE A 452 -20.32 -6.37 4.12
C ILE A 452 -21.62 -5.71 3.65
N GLY A 453 -22.02 -5.91 2.39
CA GLY A 453 -23.25 -5.33 1.84
C GLY A 453 -24.51 -5.80 2.58
N VAL A 454 -24.58 -7.08 2.93
CA VAL A 454 -25.72 -7.64 3.67
C VAL A 454 -25.68 -7.25 5.14
N PHE A 455 -24.56 -7.45 5.84
CA PHE A 455 -24.52 -7.29 7.30
C PHE A 455 -24.33 -5.85 7.78
N SER A 456 -23.72 -4.98 6.97
CA SER A 456 -23.51 -3.57 7.31
C SER A 456 -24.39 -2.62 6.51
N GLY A 457 -24.83 -3.02 5.32
CA GLY A 457 -25.83 -2.30 4.53
C GLY A 457 -27.25 -2.70 4.89
N GLY A 458 -27.68 -3.89 4.49
CA GLY A 458 -29.10 -4.29 4.56
C GLY A 458 -29.62 -4.63 5.96
N TRP A 459 -28.85 -5.41 6.72
CA TRP A 459 -29.26 -6.00 8.00
C TRP A 459 -29.60 -4.96 9.09
N PRO A 460 -28.81 -3.88 9.31
CA PRO A 460 -29.11 -2.90 10.35
C PRO A 460 -30.48 -2.23 10.15
N TYR A 461 -30.81 -1.85 8.91
CA TYR A 461 -32.11 -1.25 8.58
C TYR A 461 -33.25 -2.26 8.70
N ALA A 462 -33.06 -3.49 8.20
CA ALA A 462 -34.06 -4.54 8.34
C ALA A 462 -34.37 -4.82 9.82
N LYS A 463 -33.33 -4.89 10.67
CA LYS A 463 -33.46 -5.05 12.12
C LYS A 463 -34.27 -3.90 12.74
N LEU A 464 -33.92 -2.65 12.45
CA LEU A 464 -34.61 -1.47 13.01
C LEU A 464 -36.07 -1.38 12.57
N LEU A 465 -36.38 -1.68 11.31
CA LEU A 465 -37.75 -1.72 10.80
C LEU A 465 -38.56 -2.84 11.47
N LEU A 466 -37.99 -4.04 11.62
CA LEU A 466 -38.66 -5.16 12.31
C LEU A 466 -38.88 -4.88 13.80
N MET A 467 -37.98 -4.15 14.46
CA MET A 467 -38.20 -3.68 15.84
C MET A 467 -39.33 -2.64 15.91
N LEU A 468 -39.38 -1.70 14.96
CA LEU A 468 -40.45 -0.70 14.87
C LEU A 468 -41.81 -1.35 14.60
N PHE A 469 -41.86 -2.30 13.66
CA PHE A 469 -43.05 -3.10 13.38
C PHE A 469 -43.47 -3.89 14.61
N SER A 470 -42.54 -4.56 15.29
CA SER A 470 -42.82 -5.24 16.53
C SER A 470 -43.43 -4.28 17.55
N TRP A 471 -42.93 -3.04 17.70
CA TRP A 471 -43.48 -2.07 18.65
C TRP A 471 -44.96 -1.72 18.42
N PHE A 472 -45.35 -1.44 17.16
CA PHE A 472 -46.66 -0.89 16.83
C PHE A 472 -47.71 -1.90 16.34
N LEU A 473 -47.30 -3.04 15.77
CA LEU A 473 -48.24 -3.96 15.14
C LEU A 473 -49.20 -4.58 16.16
N PRO A 474 -50.49 -4.71 15.79
CA PRO A 474 -51.46 -5.32 16.67
C PRO A 474 -51.30 -6.85 16.73
N THR A 475 -51.78 -7.47 17.81
CA THR A 475 -51.73 -8.91 18.08
C THR A 475 -52.54 -9.74 17.08
N THR A 476 -53.43 -9.10 16.31
CA THR A 476 -54.15 -9.67 15.17
C THR A 476 -53.25 -9.92 13.95
N VAL A 477 -52.23 -9.08 13.74
CA VAL A 477 -51.26 -9.22 12.64
C VAL A 477 -50.03 -9.97 13.10
N LEU A 478 -49.52 -9.65 14.30
CA LEU A 478 -48.35 -10.28 14.88
C LEU A 478 -48.68 -10.91 16.23
N GLY A 479 -48.99 -12.20 16.20
CA GLY A 479 -49.31 -12.96 17.41
C GLY A 479 -48.18 -12.91 18.46
N LEU A 480 -48.56 -12.97 19.75
CA LEU A 480 -47.66 -12.78 20.89
C LEU A 480 -46.42 -13.69 20.85
N LYS A 481 -46.58 -14.97 20.49
CA LYS A 481 -45.47 -15.93 20.39
C LYS A 481 -44.53 -15.60 19.22
N ASN A 482 -45.07 -15.17 18.08
CA ASN A 482 -44.27 -14.84 16.89
C ASN A 482 -43.47 -13.56 17.12
N ARG A 483 -44.08 -12.57 17.78
CA ARG A 483 -43.40 -11.35 18.22
C ARG A 483 -42.22 -11.65 19.12
N GLU A 484 -42.38 -12.50 20.14
CA GLU A 484 -41.26 -12.87 21.02
C GLU A 484 -40.15 -13.56 20.23
N ARG A 485 -40.48 -14.49 19.34
CA ARG A 485 -39.50 -15.17 18.46
C ARG A 485 -38.73 -14.19 17.59
N ILE A 486 -39.41 -13.23 16.96
CA ILE A 486 -38.77 -12.19 16.14
C ILE A 486 -37.82 -11.36 17.01
N LEU A 487 -38.27 -10.88 18.17
CA LEU A 487 -37.43 -10.05 19.04
C LEU A 487 -36.21 -10.82 19.56
N MET A 488 -36.37 -12.10 19.95
CA MET A 488 -35.24 -12.95 20.33
C MET A 488 -34.26 -13.19 19.18
N PHE A 489 -34.77 -13.38 17.96
CA PHE A 489 -33.94 -13.54 16.76
C PHE A 489 -33.16 -12.25 16.43
N LEU A 490 -33.84 -11.10 16.42
CA LEU A 490 -33.21 -9.79 16.15
C LEU A 490 -32.14 -9.44 17.19
N ASP A 491 -32.33 -9.85 18.44
CA ASP A 491 -31.36 -9.65 19.51
C ASP A 491 -30.12 -10.53 19.31
N ALA A 492 -30.30 -11.83 19.09
CA ALA A 492 -29.20 -12.78 18.89
C ALA A 492 -28.38 -12.52 17.61
N PHE A 493 -29.04 -12.12 16.53
CA PHE A 493 -28.39 -11.86 15.24
C PHE A 493 -27.89 -10.41 15.09
N GLY A 494 -28.16 -9.54 16.07
CA GLY A 494 -27.80 -8.12 16.03
C GLY A 494 -26.28 -7.87 15.98
N LYS A 495 -25.48 -8.76 16.57
CA LYS A 495 -24.01 -8.68 16.59
C LYS A 495 -23.36 -8.83 15.21
N TRP A 496 -24.06 -9.44 14.24
CA TRP A 496 -23.52 -9.63 12.89
C TRP A 496 -23.32 -8.32 12.14
N SER A 497 -23.95 -7.21 12.57
CA SER A 497 -23.61 -5.89 12.02
C SER A 497 -22.16 -5.48 12.26
N LEU A 498 -21.45 -6.08 13.23
CA LEU A 498 -20.04 -5.77 13.52
C LEU A 498 -19.05 -6.38 12.53
N VAL A 499 -19.50 -7.14 11.51
CA VAL A 499 -18.60 -7.77 10.53
C VAL A 499 -17.67 -6.75 9.88
N ASP A 500 -18.20 -5.62 9.40
CA ASP A 500 -17.40 -4.58 8.75
C ASP A 500 -16.43 -3.89 9.71
N ALA A 501 -16.83 -3.67 10.97
CA ALA A 501 -15.93 -3.15 11.99
C ALA A 501 -14.73 -4.10 12.22
N PHE A 502 -14.95 -5.42 12.24
CA PHE A 502 -13.85 -6.39 12.36
C PHE A 502 -12.99 -6.45 11.08
N VAL A 503 -13.61 -6.45 9.89
CA VAL A 503 -12.85 -6.44 8.63
C VAL A 503 -11.99 -5.17 8.52
N LEU A 504 -12.51 -4.00 8.91
CA LEU A 504 -11.75 -2.78 8.97
C LEU A 504 -10.56 -2.89 9.92
N THR A 505 -10.72 -3.43 11.14
CA THR A 505 -9.59 -3.60 12.06
C THR A 505 -8.50 -4.50 11.48
N LEU A 506 -8.89 -5.52 10.70
CA LEU A 506 -7.93 -6.37 9.98
C LEU A 506 -7.23 -5.57 8.88
N MET A 507 -7.95 -4.74 8.11
CA MET A 507 -7.36 -3.90 7.06
C MET A 507 -6.41 -2.83 7.61
N MET A 508 -6.75 -2.21 8.75
CA MET A 508 -5.91 -1.20 9.39
C MET A 508 -4.52 -1.75 9.72
N VAL A 509 -4.47 -2.98 10.21
CA VAL A 509 -3.20 -3.64 10.55
C VAL A 509 -2.54 -4.25 9.31
N ALA A 510 -3.31 -4.82 8.38
CA ALA A 510 -2.78 -5.42 7.14
C ALA A 510 -2.04 -4.40 6.25
N PHE A 511 -2.57 -3.18 6.14
CA PHE A 511 -2.02 -2.13 5.30
C PHE A 511 -1.05 -1.19 6.02
N ARG A 512 -0.72 -1.47 7.29
CA ARG A 512 0.29 -0.71 8.01
C ARG A 512 1.67 -1.11 7.49
N PHE A 513 2.35 -0.19 6.82
CA PHE A 513 3.69 -0.41 6.30
C PHE A 513 4.62 0.70 6.79
N HIS A 514 5.71 0.33 7.48
CA HIS A 514 6.72 1.25 7.99
C HIS A 514 8.06 0.95 7.32
N MET A 515 8.58 1.91 6.56
CA MET A 515 9.92 1.87 5.97
C MET A 515 10.79 2.91 6.68
N ALA A 516 11.73 2.46 7.51
CA ALA A 516 12.73 3.31 8.12
C ALA A 516 14.11 2.65 7.98
N PRO A 517 15.00 3.14 7.10
CA PRO A 517 16.34 2.61 6.94
C PRO A 517 17.19 2.88 8.19
N PRO A 518 18.07 1.94 8.56
CA PRO A 518 19.12 2.25 9.52
C PRO A 518 20.06 3.29 8.90
N ASN A 519 20.30 4.39 9.63
CA ASN A 519 21.24 5.49 9.31
C ASN A 519 20.69 6.66 8.47
N ILE A 520 19.40 6.66 8.12
CA ILE A 520 18.78 7.74 7.36
C ILE A 520 17.67 8.38 8.18
N SER A 521 17.66 9.72 8.26
CA SER A 521 16.65 10.49 8.98
C SER A 521 15.31 10.59 8.24
N THR A 522 15.06 9.70 7.26
CA THR A 522 13.84 9.70 6.47
C THR A 522 13.08 8.37 6.61
N ALA A 523 11.78 8.44 6.87
CA ALA A 523 10.93 7.27 7.05
C ALA A 523 9.61 7.44 6.30
N MET A 524 9.10 6.38 5.70
CA MET A 524 7.81 6.37 5.01
C MET A 524 6.84 5.44 5.74
N ASP A 525 5.67 5.97 6.06
CA ASP A 525 4.65 5.30 6.84
C ASP A 525 3.32 5.29 6.12
N VAL A 526 2.89 4.11 5.65
CA VAL A 526 1.55 3.90 5.12
C VAL A 526 0.66 3.43 6.26
N PHE A 527 -0.50 4.07 6.44
CA PHE A 527 -1.45 3.71 7.49
C PHE A 527 -2.90 3.98 7.07
N VAL A 528 -3.84 3.35 7.76
CA VAL A 528 -5.28 3.52 7.52
C VAL A 528 -5.88 4.26 8.70
N ASP A 529 -6.46 5.42 8.41
CA ASP A 529 -7.09 6.28 9.42
C ASP A 529 -8.61 6.08 9.42
N PRO A 530 -9.20 5.59 10.54
CA PRO A 530 -10.64 5.46 10.67
C PRO A 530 -11.32 6.82 10.78
N GLN A 531 -12.36 7.00 9.97
CA GLN A 531 -13.11 8.24 9.82
C GLN A 531 -14.47 8.16 10.55
N TRP A 532 -15.20 9.28 10.57
CA TRP A 532 -16.51 9.41 11.23
C TRP A 532 -17.48 8.25 10.96
N GLY A 533 -17.50 7.75 9.72
CA GLY A 533 -18.44 6.70 9.31
C GLY A 533 -18.37 5.45 10.19
N VAL A 534 -17.16 5.00 10.53
CA VAL A 534 -16.94 3.78 11.33
C VAL A 534 -17.32 3.99 12.79
N TYR A 535 -16.95 5.13 13.37
CA TYR A 535 -17.31 5.44 14.77
C TYR A 535 -18.82 5.50 14.93
N CYS A 536 -19.49 6.23 14.04
CA CYS A 536 -20.94 6.36 14.02
C CYS A 536 -21.62 4.99 13.83
N PHE A 537 -21.06 4.13 12.97
CA PHE A 537 -21.58 2.79 12.72
C PHE A 537 -21.52 1.87 13.95
N ILE A 538 -20.40 1.86 14.70
CA ILE A 538 -20.26 1.06 15.93
C ILE A 538 -21.23 1.57 17.00
N ILE A 539 -21.36 2.89 17.17
CA ILE A 539 -22.32 3.51 18.09
C ILE A 539 -23.76 3.10 17.73
N ALA A 540 -24.14 3.22 16.46
CA ALA A 540 -25.47 2.85 15.97
C ALA A 540 -25.77 1.35 16.22
N THR A 541 -24.76 0.50 16.02
CA THR A 541 -24.86 -0.94 16.28
C THR A 541 -25.08 -1.24 17.75
N MET A 542 -24.28 -0.64 18.65
CA MET A 542 -24.45 -0.77 20.11
C MET A 542 -25.83 -0.27 20.57
N LEU A 543 -26.27 0.89 20.07
CA LEU A 543 -27.60 1.43 20.37
C LEU A 543 -28.72 0.49 19.89
N SER A 544 -28.54 -0.14 18.72
CA SER A 544 -29.51 -1.10 18.19
C SER A 544 -29.65 -2.35 19.06
N LEU A 545 -28.57 -2.83 19.67
CA LEU A 545 -28.56 -3.96 20.62
C LEU A 545 -29.24 -3.55 21.94
N LEU A 546 -28.99 -2.33 22.42
CA LEU A 546 -29.64 -1.84 23.64
C LEU A 546 -31.16 -1.71 23.45
N ILE A 547 -31.60 -1.20 22.31
CA ILE A 547 -33.02 -1.10 21.97
C ILE A 547 -33.67 -2.50 21.93
N SER A 548 -33.04 -3.51 21.30
CA SER A 548 -33.61 -4.87 21.25
C SER A 548 -33.83 -5.48 22.64
N HIS A 549 -32.88 -5.30 23.56
CA HIS A 549 -33.02 -5.71 24.97
C HIS A 549 -34.21 -5.06 25.68
N ILE A 550 -34.37 -3.76 25.50
CA ILE A 550 -35.47 -3.01 26.11
C ILE A 550 -36.82 -3.51 25.56
N LEU A 551 -36.93 -3.69 24.24
CA LEU A 551 -38.15 -4.20 23.62
C LEU A 551 -38.51 -5.60 24.14
N LEU A 552 -37.53 -6.51 24.21
CA LEU A 552 -37.74 -7.88 24.68
C LEU A 552 -38.14 -7.91 26.16
N PHE A 553 -37.50 -7.07 27.00
CA PHE A 553 -37.84 -6.94 28.42
C PHE A 553 -39.29 -6.49 28.62
N TYR A 554 -39.70 -5.39 27.96
CA TYR A 554 -41.07 -4.88 28.10
C TYR A 554 -42.11 -5.82 27.49
N HIS A 555 -41.78 -6.51 26.39
CA HIS A 555 -42.64 -7.54 25.83
C HIS A 555 -42.88 -8.70 26.81
N ARG A 556 -41.82 -9.24 27.41
CA ARG A 556 -41.95 -10.30 28.42
C ARG A 556 -42.62 -9.82 29.71
N LYS A 557 -42.55 -8.52 30.03
CA LYS A 557 -43.23 -7.92 31.17
C LYS A 557 -44.73 -7.73 30.91
N SER A 558 -45.14 -7.33 29.70
CA SER A 558 -46.56 -7.17 29.34
C SER A 558 -47.32 -8.50 29.34
N LEU A 559 -46.62 -9.63 29.16
CA LEU A 559 -47.20 -10.97 29.23
C LEU A 559 -47.46 -11.46 30.67
N LYS A 560 -46.81 -10.90 31.69
CA LYS A 560 -46.87 -11.35 33.09
C LYS A 560 -47.88 -10.55 33.93
N GLN A 561 -49.06 -10.26 33.40
CA GLN A 561 -50.13 -9.67 34.23
C GLN A 561 -50.44 -10.61 35.41
N PRO A 562 -50.61 -10.10 36.64
CA PRO A 562 -50.87 -10.92 37.81
C PRO A 562 -52.23 -11.63 37.64
N LEU A 563 -52.25 -12.95 37.78
CA LEU A 563 -53.50 -13.64 38.10
C LEU A 563 -54.06 -13.03 39.40
N PRO A 564 -55.40 -12.96 39.56
CA PRO A 564 -56.01 -12.51 40.80
C PRO A 564 -55.41 -13.29 41.96
N THR A 565 -54.90 -12.57 42.96
CA THR A 565 -54.39 -13.14 44.20
C THR A 565 -55.52 -13.87 44.92
N LEU A 566 -55.69 -15.15 44.62
CA LEU A 566 -56.19 -16.09 45.61
C LEU A 566 -55.10 -16.15 46.68
N THR A 567 -55.41 -15.65 47.86
CA THR A 567 -54.57 -15.74 49.05
C THR A 567 -54.36 -17.22 49.37
N LEU A 568 -53.33 -17.82 48.77
CA LEU A 568 -52.81 -19.11 49.19
C LEU A 568 -51.95 -18.87 50.42
N ASN A 569 -52.34 -19.51 51.52
CA ASN A 569 -51.67 -19.50 52.80
C ASN A 569 -50.16 -19.73 52.63
N GLU A 570 -49.36 -18.91 53.29
CA GLU A 570 -47.89 -18.96 53.33
C GLU A 570 -47.37 -20.15 54.16
N ASP A 571 -47.80 -21.38 53.84
CA ASP A 571 -47.33 -22.61 54.49
C ASP A 571 -46.94 -23.70 53.48
N ASN A 572 -46.40 -23.31 52.32
CA ASN A 572 -45.78 -24.26 51.39
C ASN A 572 -44.27 -24.04 51.28
N GLN A 573 -43.53 -25.08 51.68
CA GLN A 573 -42.08 -25.19 51.64
C GLN A 573 -41.52 -24.61 50.34
N SER A 574 -40.69 -23.58 50.46
CA SER A 574 -39.94 -23.05 49.32
C SER A 574 -39.13 -24.20 48.71
N PRO A 575 -39.20 -24.45 47.39
CA PRO A 575 -38.44 -25.54 46.78
C PRO A 575 -36.96 -25.38 47.14
N PRO A 576 -36.25 -26.48 47.47
CA PRO A 576 -34.87 -26.41 47.94
C PRO A 576 -33.99 -25.67 46.93
N ASN A 577 -33.05 -24.88 47.44
CA ASN A 577 -32.05 -24.19 46.62
C ASN A 577 -31.14 -25.23 45.94
N GLN A 578 -31.51 -25.64 44.74
CA GLN A 578 -30.76 -26.57 43.91
C GLN A 578 -30.15 -25.84 42.71
N SER A 579 -28.99 -26.30 42.25
CA SER A 579 -28.35 -25.78 41.03
C SER A 579 -29.11 -26.23 39.78
N LEU A 580 -28.92 -25.51 38.68
CA LEU A 580 -29.56 -25.87 37.40
C LEU A 580 -29.14 -27.27 36.94
N ALA A 581 -27.89 -27.67 37.20
CA ALA A 581 -27.39 -29.01 36.90
C ALA A 581 -28.19 -30.12 37.58
N VAL A 582 -28.47 -29.96 38.89
CA VAL A 582 -29.23 -30.94 39.69
C VAL A 582 -30.71 -30.95 39.31
N ARG A 583 -31.29 -29.78 39.00
CA ARG A 583 -32.66 -29.67 38.49
C ARG A 583 -32.84 -30.37 37.13
N THR A 584 -31.84 -30.27 36.26
CA THR A 584 -31.88 -30.89 34.92
C THR A 584 -31.63 -32.40 35.00
N TYR A 585 -30.69 -32.84 35.86
CA TYR A 585 -30.31 -34.24 36.03
C TYR A 585 -30.36 -34.66 37.51
N PRO A 586 -31.55 -34.91 38.07
CA PRO A 586 -31.69 -35.25 39.49
C PRO A 586 -31.07 -36.61 39.84
N TYR A 587 -31.10 -37.57 38.92
CA TYR A 587 -30.69 -38.96 39.16
C TYR A 587 -29.31 -39.34 38.61
N HIS A 588 -28.73 -38.55 37.70
CA HIS A 588 -27.48 -38.88 37.01
C HIS A 588 -26.42 -37.78 37.14
N LYS A 589 -25.28 -38.10 37.76
CA LYS A 589 -24.16 -37.15 37.94
C LYS A 589 -23.18 -37.09 36.76
N THR A 590 -23.11 -38.13 35.93
CA THR A 590 -22.23 -38.20 34.76
C THR A 590 -22.43 -37.05 33.76
N PRO A 591 -23.66 -36.66 33.33
CA PRO A 591 -23.83 -35.53 32.42
C PRO A 591 -23.43 -34.20 33.04
N ILE A 592 -23.54 -34.06 34.37
CA ILE A 592 -23.13 -32.83 35.09
C ILE A 592 -21.62 -32.63 34.98
N TYR A 593 -20.83 -33.67 35.25
CA TYR A 593 -19.37 -33.62 35.12
C TYR A 593 -18.93 -33.40 33.66
N LEU A 594 -19.63 -34.02 32.71
CA LEU A 594 -19.37 -33.83 31.28
C LEU A 594 -19.59 -32.38 30.85
N ILE A 595 -20.72 -31.76 31.22
CA ILE A 595 -21.03 -30.37 30.87
C ILE A 595 -20.04 -29.40 31.53
N ASN A 596 -19.65 -29.66 32.79
CA ASN A 596 -18.60 -28.88 33.46
C ASN A 596 -17.27 -28.95 32.70
N PHE A 597 -16.87 -30.16 32.28
CA PHE A 597 -15.66 -30.35 31.49
C PHE A 597 -15.73 -29.59 30.17
N ILE A 598 -16.86 -29.68 29.44
CA ILE A 598 -17.02 -28.98 28.15
C ILE A 598 -17.03 -27.45 28.34
N LEU A 599 -17.65 -26.92 29.41
CA LEU A 599 -17.62 -25.49 29.75
C LEU A 599 -16.19 -25.00 30.02
N LEU A 600 -15.44 -25.72 30.86
CA LEU A 600 -14.06 -25.37 31.17
C LEU A 600 -13.15 -25.47 29.93
N LEU A 601 -13.32 -26.54 29.14
CA LEU A 601 -12.63 -26.71 27.87
C LEU A 601 -12.93 -25.55 26.92
N CYS A 602 -14.19 -25.12 26.80
CA CYS A 602 -14.58 -24.01 25.95
C CYS A 602 -13.93 -22.68 26.40
N ILE A 603 -13.90 -22.40 27.71
CA ILE A 603 -13.21 -21.22 28.26
C ILE A 603 -11.71 -21.28 27.92
N SER A 604 -11.06 -22.43 28.15
CA SER A 604 -9.65 -22.61 27.83
C SER A 604 -9.35 -22.48 26.34
N LEU A 605 -10.22 -22.97 25.46
CA LEU A 605 -10.07 -22.86 24.00
C LEU A 605 -10.19 -21.40 23.53
N ILE A 606 -11.18 -20.64 24.03
CA ILE A 606 -11.33 -19.22 23.68
C ILE A 606 -10.13 -18.42 24.18
N ILE A 607 -9.70 -18.60 25.44
CA ILE A 607 -8.52 -17.90 25.98
C ILE A 607 -7.26 -18.25 25.18
N SER A 608 -7.02 -19.54 24.93
CA SER A 608 -5.84 -19.98 24.18
C SER A 608 -5.86 -19.48 22.74
N GLY A 609 -7.03 -19.52 22.09
CA GLY A 609 -7.22 -18.99 20.74
C GLY A 609 -7.08 -17.47 20.64
N SER A 610 -7.41 -16.74 21.71
CA SER A 610 -7.19 -15.28 21.78
C SER A 610 -5.72 -14.88 21.90
N ILE A 611 -4.89 -15.71 22.53
CA ILE A 611 -3.46 -15.45 22.76
C ILE A 611 -2.59 -15.99 21.62
N LEU A 612 -2.90 -17.18 21.10
CA LEU A 612 -2.13 -17.78 20.03
C LEU A 612 -2.42 -17.10 18.68
N PRO A 613 -1.42 -16.97 17.79
CA PRO A 613 -1.63 -16.42 16.46
C PRO A 613 -2.78 -17.12 15.72
N SER A 614 -3.71 -16.31 15.22
CA SER A 614 -4.89 -16.72 14.47
C SER A 614 -4.68 -16.62 12.95
N PHE A 615 -3.93 -15.62 12.49
CA PHE A 615 -3.53 -15.48 11.09
C PHE A 615 -2.17 -14.77 11.01
N SER A 616 -1.52 -14.82 9.85
CA SER A 616 -0.28 -14.08 9.60
C SER A 616 -0.29 -13.44 8.22
N PHE A 617 0.29 -12.24 8.11
CA PHE A 617 0.60 -11.61 6.82
C PHE A 617 2.00 -12.01 6.39
N GLN A 618 2.14 -12.51 5.18
CA GLN A 618 3.41 -12.77 4.52
C GLN A 618 3.54 -11.81 3.34
N PHE A 619 4.49 -10.88 3.44
CA PHE A 619 4.80 -9.95 2.36
C PHE A 619 5.65 -10.66 1.31
N GLU A 620 5.31 -10.46 0.05
CA GLU A 620 5.96 -11.06 -1.11
C GLU A 620 6.36 -9.97 -2.12
N GLY A 621 7.24 -10.33 -3.07
CA GLY A 621 7.63 -9.44 -4.14
C GLY A 621 8.63 -8.36 -3.72
N ALA A 622 8.59 -7.19 -4.36
CA ALA A 622 9.54 -6.11 -4.04
C ALA A 622 9.42 -5.63 -2.58
N ALA A 623 8.22 -5.66 -1.99
CA ALA A 623 8.02 -5.38 -0.58
C ALA A 623 8.83 -6.34 0.34
N ALA A 624 8.93 -7.62 -0.03
CA ALA A 624 9.74 -8.58 0.71
C ALA A 624 11.25 -8.29 0.61
N LEU A 625 11.73 -7.83 -0.56
CA LEU A 625 13.12 -7.42 -0.76
C LEU A 625 13.47 -6.20 0.10
N VAL A 626 12.58 -5.20 0.16
CA VAL A 626 12.76 -4.02 1.01
C VAL A 626 12.78 -4.41 2.49
N LEU A 627 11.86 -5.26 2.94
CA LEU A 627 11.86 -5.74 4.33
C LEU A 627 13.13 -6.54 4.67
N ALA A 628 13.62 -7.35 3.73
CA ALA A 628 14.87 -8.09 3.89
C ALA A 628 16.08 -7.15 4.00
N TYR A 629 16.14 -6.09 3.19
CA TYR A 629 17.17 -5.05 3.29
C TYR A 629 17.15 -4.36 4.67
N LEU A 630 15.96 -4.09 5.19
CA LEU A 630 15.76 -3.47 6.50
C LEU A 630 16.00 -4.43 7.68
N ASN A 631 16.41 -5.68 7.46
CA ASN A 631 16.49 -6.74 8.47
C ASN A 631 15.17 -6.95 9.23
N GLN A 632 14.03 -6.69 8.58
CA GLN A 632 12.70 -6.90 9.13
C GLN A 632 12.12 -8.25 8.68
N THR A 633 11.27 -8.83 9.53
CA THR A 633 10.61 -10.09 9.22
C THR A 633 9.54 -9.89 8.15
N THR A 634 9.59 -10.69 7.09
CA THR A 634 8.57 -10.71 6.02
C THR A 634 7.23 -11.30 6.47
N THR A 635 7.20 -11.99 7.62
CA THR A 635 5.99 -12.61 8.17
C THR A 635 5.60 -11.98 9.50
N GLN A 636 4.37 -11.50 9.62
CA GLN A 636 3.84 -10.90 10.84
C GLN A 636 2.61 -11.66 11.36
N PRO A 637 2.71 -12.38 12.49
CA PRO A 637 1.61 -13.15 13.07
C PRO A 637 0.72 -12.33 14.01
N TYR A 638 -0.59 -12.49 13.90
CA TYR A 638 -1.59 -11.79 14.71
C TYR A 638 -2.59 -12.75 15.38
N SER A 639 -2.87 -12.48 16.65
CA SER A 639 -3.90 -13.09 17.51
C SER A 639 -4.95 -12.03 17.85
N ILE A 640 -6.03 -12.35 18.56
CA ILE A 640 -6.98 -11.33 19.04
C ILE A 640 -6.26 -10.28 19.89
N VAL A 641 -5.38 -10.72 20.78
CA VAL A 641 -4.62 -9.83 21.67
C VAL A 641 -3.63 -8.98 20.88
N THR A 642 -2.80 -9.59 20.04
CA THR A 642 -1.80 -8.80 19.30
C THR A 642 -2.45 -7.88 18.26
N LEU A 643 -3.52 -8.32 17.58
CA LEU A 643 -4.30 -7.47 16.67
C LEU A 643 -4.86 -6.24 17.39
N GLY A 644 -5.51 -6.45 18.54
CA GLY A 644 -6.07 -5.35 19.32
C GLY A 644 -5.01 -4.39 19.87
N LEU A 645 -3.81 -4.89 20.21
CA LEU A 645 -2.68 -4.06 20.63
C LEU A 645 -2.10 -3.22 19.48
N SER A 646 -2.14 -3.73 18.25
CA SER A 646 -1.65 -3.02 17.07
C SER A 646 -2.61 -1.98 16.51
N ILE A 647 -3.92 -1.98 16.84
CA ILE A 647 -4.89 -0.99 16.32
C ILE A 647 -4.43 0.46 16.57
N PRO A 648 -4.05 0.86 17.81
CA PRO A 648 -3.59 2.22 18.07
C PRO A 648 -2.27 2.54 17.36
N GLU A 649 -1.34 1.58 17.23
CA GLU A 649 -0.08 1.77 16.52
C GLU A 649 -0.27 1.86 14.99
N SER A 650 -1.38 1.31 14.50
CA SER A 650 -1.73 1.30 13.08
C SER A 650 -2.54 2.53 12.64
N SER A 651 -3.03 3.31 13.60
CA SER A 651 -3.58 4.65 13.40
C SER A 651 -2.53 5.71 13.77
N GLU A 652 -2.67 6.93 13.28
CA GLU A 652 -1.77 8.05 13.59
C GLU A 652 -1.83 8.45 15.08
N ASN A 653 -1.15 7.70 15.95
CA ASN A 653 -0.98 8.00 17.38
C ASN A 653 0.39 8.59 17.71
N LEU A 654 1.27 8.76 16.71
CA LEU A 654 2.66 9.12 16.92
C LEU A 654 2.99 10.46 16.25
N SER A 655 2.55 11.54 16.90
CA SER A 655 3.20 12.85 16.90
C SER A 655 3.65 13.38 15.53
N SER A 656 2.76 14.04 14.77
CA SER A 656 3.17 15.01 13.71
C SER A 656 2.05 15.58 12.84
N GLY A 657 1.46 16.65 13.34
CA GLY A 657 1.23 17.84 12.52
C GLY A 657 1.70 19.05 13.33
N PRO A 658 1.73 20.27 12.78
CA PRO A 658 1.88 21.50 13.57
C PRO A 658 0.81 21.62 14.67
N THR A 659 -0.26 20.84 14.57
CA THR A 659 -1.39 20.71 15.50
C THR A 659 -1.41 19.41 16.31
N GLY A 660 -0.30 18.65 16.35
CA GLY A 660 -0.21 17.37 17.08
C GLY A 660 -1.19 16.30 16.56
N PRO A 661 -1.20 15.09 17.15
CA PRO A 661 -2.27 14.14 16.88
C PRO A 661 -3.59 14.76 17.33
N GLY A 662 -4.51 15.01 16.39
CA GLY A 662 -5.85 15.48 16.73
C GLY A 662 -6.46 14.55 17.78
N LEU A 663 -7.05 15.12 18.83
CA LEU A 663 -7.68 14.37 19.94
C LEU A 663 -8.59 13.25 19.41
N ILE A 664 -9.23 13.47 18.26
CA ILE A 664 -10.12 12.58 17.54
C ILE A 664 -9.44 11.27 17.10
N GLY A 665 -8.21 11.31 16.57
CA GLY A 665 -7.49 10.11 16.11
C GLY A 665 -7.04 9.22 17.26
N ILE A 666 -6.52 9.84 18.33
CA ILE A 666 -6.10 9.11 19.54
C ILE A 666 -7.30 8.49 20.24
N VAL A 667 -8.35 9.27 20.46
CA VAL A 667 -9.58 8.79 21.09
C VAL A 667 -10.25 7.73 20.23
N GLY A 668 -10.35 7.97 18.93
CA GLY A 668 -11.06 7.11 18.00
C GLY A 668 -10.41 5.73 17.88
N SER A 669 -9.09 5.67 17.71
CA SER A 669 -8.35 4.41 17.68
C SER A 669 -8.49 3.61 18.98
N ARG A 670 -8.47 4.28 20.14
CA ARG A 670 -8.71 3.64 21.45
C ARG A 670 -10.15 3.18 21.61
N TYR A 671 -11.13 3.91 21.09
CA TYR A 671 -12.52 3.49 21.07
C TYR A 671 -12.71 2.20 20.26
N ILE A 672 -12.12 2.11 19.07
CA ILE A 672 -12.14 0.89 18.25
C ILE A 672 -11.43 -0.26 19.00
N GLN A 673 -10.28 -0.01 19.62
CA GLN A 673 -9.57 -1.02 20.42
C GLN A 673 -10.42 -1.56 21.59
N ILE A 674 -11.05 -0.67 22.36
CA ILE A 674 -11.88 -1.06 23.52
C ILE A 674 -13.09 -1.85 23.06
N THR A 675 -13.81 -1.38 22.03
CA THR A 675 -15.00 -2.06 21.51
C THR A 675 -14.62 -3.42 20.90
N PHE A 676 -13.52 -3.50 20.15
CA PHE A 676 -12.97 -4.74 19.63
C PHE A 676 -12.76 -5.77 20.75
N TYR A 677 -12.03 -5.44 21.81
CA TYR A 677 -11.81 -6.36 22.93
C TYR A 677 -13.09 -6.71 23.69
N LEU A 678 -13.99 -5.75 23.86
CA LEU A 678 -15.27 -5.96 24.53
C LEU A 678 -16.07 -7.06 23.82
N PHE A 679 -16.28 -6.90 22.51
CA PHE A 679 -17.12 -7.80 21.71
C PHE A 679 -16.45 -9.13 21.36
N ALA A 680 -15.15 -9.13 21.02
CA ALA A 680 -14.45 -10.32 20.55
C ALA A 680 -13.90 -11.21 21.68
N MET A 681 -13.64 -10.67 22.87
CA MET A 681 -12.95 -11.40 23.95
C MET A 681 -13.66 -11.31 25.31
N VAL A 682 -13.90 -10.12 25.84
CA VAL A 682 -14.37 -9.94 27.22
C VAL A 682 -15.79 -10.46 27.41
N VAL A 683 -16.75 -10.04 26.57
CA VAL A 683 -18.15 -10.43 26.70
C VAL A 683 -18.37 -11.95 26.51
N PRO A 684 -17.80 -12.62 25.50
CA PRO A 684 -17.89 -14.08 25.37
C PRO A 684 -17.40 -14.83 26.62
N LEU A 685 -16.28 -14.39 27.22
CA LEU A 685 -15.74 -15.00 28.44
C LEU A 685 -16.63 -14.72 29.67
N LEU A 686 -17.16 -13.51 29.80
CA LEU A 686 -18.12 -13.17 30.84
C LEU A 686 -19.38 -14.04 30.75
N GLN A 687 -19.91 -14.25 29.54
CA GLN A 687 -21.05 -15.12 29.35
C GLN A 687 -20.76 -16.55 29.75
N LEU A 688 -19.64 -17.14 29.30
CA LEU A 688 -19.26 -18.50 29.67
C LEU A 688 -19.12 -18.64 31.19
N THR A 689 -18.59 -17.62 31.86
CA THR A 689 -18.49 -17.56 33.33
C THR A 689 -19.88 -17.50 33.98
N VAL A 690 -20.80 -16.69 33.44
CA VAL A 690 -22.19 -16.62 33.92
C VAL A 690 -22.92 -17.94 33.69
N LEU A 691 -22.73 -18.60 32.54
CA LEU A 691 -23.31 -19.92 32.26
C LEU A 691 -22.77 -20.98 33.23
N LEU A 692 -21.48 -20.97 33.52
CA LEU A 692 -20.86 -21.86 34.51
C LEU A 692 -21.41 -21.60 35.92
N TYR A 693 -21.53 -20.33 36.32
CA TYR A 693 -22.13 -19.94 37.59
C TYR A 693 -23.60 -20.38 37.67
N MET A 694 -24.38 -20.17 36.60
CA MET A 694 -25.78 -20.58 36.51
C MET A 694 -25.95 -22.10 36.59
N TRP A 695 -25.02 -22.85 35.99
CA TRP A 695 -25.04 -24.31 35.98
C TRP A 695 -24.72 -24.90 37.36
N MET A 696 -23.70 -24.37 38.05
CA MET A 696 -23.18 -24.95 39.30
C MET A 696 -23.79 -24.37 40.58
N ALA A 697 -24.09 -23.07 40.64
CA ALA A 697 -24.48 -22.44 41.89
C ALA A 697 -25.93 -22.78 42.27
N PRO A 698 -26.20 -23.21 43.52
CA PRO A 698 -27.55 -23.41 44.00
C PRO A 698 -28.25 -22.05 44.16
N MET A 699 -29.35 -21.84 43.44
CA MET A 699 -30.05 -20.56 43.42
C MET A 699 -31.57 -20.75 43.49
N PRO A 700 -32.29 -19.85 44.17
CA PRO A 700 -33.75 -19.81 44.09
C PRO A 700 -34.18 -19.35 42.70
N LEU A 701 -35.36 -19.79 42.26
CA LEU A 701 -35.92 -19.53 40.93
C LEU A 701 -35.92 -18.06 40.51
N HIS A 702 -36.19 -17.15 41.45
CA HIS A 702 -36.18 -15.72 41.17
C HIS A 702 -34.80 -15.20 40.79
N ARG A 703 -33.72 -15.72 41.41
CA ARG A 703 -32.34 -15.37 41.04
C ARG A 703 -31.95 -16.05 39.74
N LEU A 704 -32.30 -17.32 39.54
CA LEU A 704 -32.06 -18.05 38.29
C LEU A 704 -32.63 -17.31 37.08
N LYS A 705 -33.87 -16.81 37.18
CA LYS A 705 -34.51 -16.02 36.13
C LYS A 705 -33.80 -14.69 35.83
N LYS A 706 -33.21 -14.03 36.84
CA LYS A 706 -32.41 -12.81 36.65
C LYS A 706 -31.08 -13.12 35.99
N VAL A 707 -30.38 -14.16 36.45
CA VAL A 707 -29.09 -14.61 35.89
C VAL A 707 -29.25 -15.09 34.45
N MET A 708 -30.35 -15.77 34.12
CA MET A 708 -30.69 -16.15 32.75
C MET A 708 -30.76 -14.92 31.81
N VAL A 709 -31.44 -13.85 32.24
CA VAL A 709 -31.52 -12.61 31.43
C VAL A 709 -30.13 -11.98 31.25
N ILE A 710 -29.28 -11.98 32.29
CA ILE A 710 -27.90 -11.50 32.18
C ILE A 710 -27.10 -12.34 31.18
N ALA A 711 -27.27 -13.67 31.21
CA ALA A 711 -26.63 -14.58 30.25
C ALA A 711 -27.11 -14.34 28.80
N GLU A 712 -28.41 -14.09 28.60
CA GLU A 712 -28.97 -13.73 27.29
C GLU A 712 -28.35 -12.41 26.76
N VAL A 713 -28.23 -11.39 27.63
CA VAL A 713 -27.61 -10.11 27.27
C VAL A 713 -26.16 -10.29 26.85
N PHE A 714 -25.34 -10.98 27.65
CA PHE A 714 -23.96 -11.25 27.24
C PHE A 714 -23.88 -12.11 25.97
N GLY A 715 -24.83 -13.04 25.76
CA GLY A 715 -24.94 -13.83 24.54
C GLY A 715 -25.25 -13.03 23.27
N SER A 716 -26.03 -11.97 23.38
CA SER A 716 -26.35 -11.11 22.25
C SER A 716 -25.20 -10.15 21.90
N TRP A 717 -24.32 -9.85 22.87
CA TRP A 717 -23.15 -8.99 22.70
C TRP A 717 -21.86 -9.79 22.40
N GLY A 718 -21.77 -11.07 22.73
CA GLY A 718 -20.58 -11.87 22.45
C GLY A 718 -20.43 -12.16 20.94
N ALA A 719 -19.43 -11.56 20.29
CA ALA A 719 -19.25 -11.58 18.84
C ALA A 719 -17.98 -12.30 18.37
N VAL A 720 -17.46 -13.24 19.18
CA VAL A 720 -16.28 -14.05 18.81
C VAL A 720 -16.52 -14.90 17.56
N ASP A 721 -17.76 -15.37 17.36
CA ASP A 721 -18.19 -16.06 16.14
C ASP A 721 -18.17 -15.15 14.92
N VAL A 722 -18.66 -13.92 15.06
CA VAL A 722 -18.62 -12.90 14.00
C VAL A 722 -17.17 -12.57 13.64
N PHE A 723 -16.29 -12.41 14.64
CA PHE A 723 -14.87 -12.16 14.43
C PHE A 723 -14.17 -13.30 13.68
N VAL A 724 -14.43 -14.56 14.03
CA VAL A 724 -13.87 -15.73 13.33
C VAL A 724 -14.30 -15.75 11.86
N VAL A 725 -15.57 -15.46 11.58
CA VAL A 725 -16.06 -15.36 10.19
C VAL A 725 -15.38 -14.22 9.45
N SER A 726 -15.18 -13.07 10.09
CA SER A 726 -14.45 -11.94 9.49
C SER A 726 -12.99 -12.27 9.18
N ILE A 727 -12.27 -13.01 10.05
CA ILE A 727 -10.90 -13.46 9.73
C ILE A 727 -10.92 -14.38 8.51
N VAL A 728 -11.77 -15.41 8.51
CA VAL A 728 -11.81 -16.38 7.39
C VAL A 728 -12.16 -15.67 6.09
N ALA A 729 -13.12 -14.75 6.10
CA ALA A 729 -13.48 -13.97 4.92
C ALA A 729 -12.34 -13.04 4.46
N ALA A 730 -11.64 -12.38 5.39
CA ALA A 730 -10.54 -11.48 5.06
C ALA A 730 -9.33 -12.25 4.50
N VAL A 731 -8.90 -13.32 5.16
CA VAL A 731 -7.73 -14.13 4.74
C VAL A 731 -7.93 -14.74 3.36
N LEU A 732 -9.15 -15.15 3.00
CA LEU A 732 -9.40 -15.72 1.68
C LEU A 732 -9.31 -14.70 0.53
N GLU A 733 -9.36 -13.39 0.81
CA GLU A 733 -9.61 -12.36 -0.21
C GLU A 733 -8.60 -11.20 -0.21
N ILE A 734 -7.75 -11.07 0.82
CA ILE A 734 -6.80 -9.94 0.96
C ILE A 734 -5.81 -9.85 -0.21
N ASP A 735 -5.26 -10.96 -0.70
CA ASP A 735 -4.30 -10.93 -1.82
C ASP A 735 -4.94 -10.34 -3.09
N GLN A 736 -6.16 -10.80 -3.40
CA GLN A 736 -6.90 -10.36 -4.58
C GLN A 736 -7.32 -8.88 -4.46
N PHE A 737 -7.71 -8.45 -3.26
CA PHE A 737 -8.05 -7.06 -3.00
C PHE A 737 -6.82 -6.14 -3.06
N ALA A 738 -5.68 -6.56 -2.50
CA ALA A 738 -4.43 -5.81 -2.57
C ALA A 738 -3.98 -5.59 -4.03
N GLN A 739 -4.05 -6.62 -4.86
CA GLN A 739 -3.75 -6.52 -6.29
C GLN A 739 -4.69 -5.56 -7.03
N PHE A 740 -5.97 -5.51 -6.64
CA PHE A 740 -6.92 -4.55 -7.20
C PHE A 740 -6.59 -3.10 -6.83
N ILE A 741 -6.19 -2.85 -5.58
CA ILE A 741 -5.79 -1.51 -5.11
C ILE A 741 -4.59 -1.00 -5.91
N ILE A 742 -3.61 -1.87 -6.18
CA ILE A 742 -2.41 -1.53 -6.97
C ILE A 742 -2.79 -1.34 -8.45
N GLY A 743 -3.67 -2.20 -8.97
CA GLY A 743 -4.07 -2.21 -10.38
C GLY A 743 -2.88 -2.38 -11.31
N GLY A 744 -2.95 -1.79 -12.51
CA GLY A 744 -1.86 -1.84 -13.51
C GLY A 744 -0.71 -0.88 -13.26
N ARG A 745 -0.72 -0.13 -12.15
CA ARG A 745 0.29 0.91 -11.86
C ARG A 745 1.70 0.33 -11.67
N CYS A 746 1.78 -0.94 -11.29
CA CYS A 746 3.02 -1.67 -11.13
C CYS A 746 3.31 -2.65 -12.28
N ASP A 747 2.58 -2.65 -13.40
CA ASP A 747 2.75 -3.68 -14.45
C ASP A 747 4.17 -3.67 -15.03
N LEU A 748 4.75 -2.49 -15.20
CA LEU A 748 6.12 -2.32 -15.68
C LEU A 748 7.13 -2.84 -14.64
N ILE A 749 6.88 -2.59 -13.35
CA ILE A 749 7.71 -3.11 -12.25
C ILE A 749 7.58 -4.64 -12.17
N ASN A 750 6.38 -5.20 -12.31
CA ASN A 750 6.15 -6.65 -12.30
C ASN A 750 6.89 -7.34 -13.45
N GLN A 751 6.92 -6.74 -14.65
CA GLN A 751 7.69 -7.24 -15.78
C GLN A 751 9.20 -7.24 -15.47
N ILE A 752 9.72 -6.15 -14.90
CA ILE A 752 11.12 -6.07 -14.47
C ILE A 752 11.42 -7.12 -13.39
N LEU A 753 10.57 -7.26 -12.37
CA LEU A 753 10.75 -8.27 -11.31
C LEU A 753 10.77 -9.68 -11.90
N LYS A 754 9.88 -9.98 -12.84
CA LYS A 754 9.80 -11.28 -13.51
C LYS A 754 11.00 -11.57 -14.38
N ASP A 755 11.50 -10.55 -15.05
CA ASP A 755 12.59 -10.72 -15.99
C ASP A 755 13.97 -10.80 -15.31
N TYR A 756 14.13 -10.23 -14.11
CA TYR A 756 15.43 -10.07 -13.46
C TYR A 756 15.52 -10.62 -12.02
N PHE A 757 14.39 -10.77 -11.32
CA PHE A 757 14.34 -11.12 -9.88
C PHE A 757 13.61 -12.43 -9.58
N ASP A 758 13.12 -13.16 -10.58
CA ASP A 758 12.37 -14.42 -10.44
C ASP A 758 13.06 -15.44 -9.53
N LYS A 759 14.39 -15.58 -9.63
CA LYS A 759 15.17 -16.46 -8.74
C LYS A 759 15.30 -15.94 -7.30
N ALA A 760 15.45 -14.63 -7.10
CA ALA A 760 15.54 -14.02 -5.77
C ALA A 760 14.17 -14.01 -5.07
N LEU A 761 13.08 -13.93 -5.84
CA LEU A 761 11.70 -13.88 -5.38
C LEU A 761 11.00 -15.25 -5.37
N ASN A 762 11.68 -16.33 -5.75
CA ASN A 762 11.09 -17.66 -5.91
C ASN A 762 9.83 -17.68 -6.80
N GLY A 763 9.83 -16.91 -7.89
CA GLY A 763 8.74 -16.78 -8.85
C GLY A 763 7.54 -15.94 -8.40
N LYS A 764 7.72 -15.09 -7.37
CA LYS A 764 6.70 -14.18 -6.84
C LYS A 764 6.97 -12.75 -7.28
N ASP A 765 6.88 -12.53 -8.59
CA ASP A 765 7.34 -11.31 -9.27
C ASP A 765 6.31 -10.18 -9.27
N LYS A 766 5.79 -9.87 -8.08
CA LYS A 766 4.83 -8.80 -7.88
C LYS A 766 5.52 -7.60 -7.21
N CYS A 767 5.15 -6.41 -7.60
CA CYS A 767 5.56 -5.15 -6.99
C CYS A 767 5.17 -5.12 -5.50
N PHE A 768 3.98 -5.64 -5.20
CA PHE A 768 3.52 -5.85 -3.84
C PHE A 768 2.57 -7.05 -3.83
N GLY A 769 2.84 -8.02 -2.97
CA GLY A 769 1.98 -9.16 -2.71
C GLY A 769 1.85 -9.37 -1.20
N VAL A 770 0.65 -9.72 -0.75
CA VAL A 770 0.41 -10.09 0.65
C VAL A 770 -0.39 -11.37 0.65
N VAL A 771 0.25 -12.45 1.07
CA VAL A 771 -0.40 -13.73 1.29
C VAL A 771 -0.78 -13.83 2.76
N THR A 772 -1.93 -14.41 3.04
CA THR A 772 -2.39 -14.63 4.40
C THR A 772 -2.58 -16.10 4.67
N GLU A 773 -2.12 -16.54 5.84
CA GLU A 773 -2.23 -17.92 6.27
C GLU A 773 -3.03 -18.00 7.57
N LEU A 774 -3.92 -19.00 7.66
CA LEU A 774 -4.61 -19.32 8.91
C LEU A 774 -3.67 -20.08 9.85
N GLN A 775 -3.58 -19.60 11.08
CA GLN A 775 -2.71 -20.16 12.11
C GLN A 775 -3.52 -20.98 13.12
N ARG A 776 -2.80 -21.71 13.98
CA ARG A 776 -3.40 -22.66 14.97
C ARG A 776 -4.46 -22.01 15.87
N GLY A 777 -4.30 -20.73 16.21
CA GLY A 777 -5.26 -19.99 17.03
C GLY A 777 -6.65 -19.91 16.40
N CYS A 778 -6.75 -19.79 15.07
CA CYS A 778 -8.03 -19.72 14.36
C CYS A 778 -8.81 -21.04 14.51
N TYR A 779 -8.16 -22.19 14.34
CA TYR A 779 -8.82 -23.49 14.50
C TYR A 779 -9.30 -23.74 15.95
N LEU A 780 -8.55 -23.25 16.95
CA LEU A 780 -8.99 -23.28 18.36
C LEU A 780 -10.20 -22.38 18.58
N LEU A 781 -10.22 -21.18 18.00
CA LEU A 781 -11.36 -20.27 18.07
C LEU A 781 -12.59 -20.85 17.36
N ILE A 782 -12.45 -21.43 16.16
CA ILE A 782 -13.55 -22.11 15.45
C ILE A 782 -14.15 -23.20 16.32
N THR A 783 -13.30 -24.07 16.88
CA THR A 783 -13.75 -25.17 17.76
C THR A 783 -14.43 -24.62 19.02
N GLY A 784 -13.85 -23.58 19.62
CA GLY A 784 -14.41 -22.87 20.77
C GLY A 784 -15.77 -22.25 20.47
N CYS A 785 -15.95 -21.60 19.33
CA CYS A 785 -17.20 -20.99 18.88
C CYS A 785 -18.31 -22.03 18.68
N VAL A 786 -17.97 -23.18 18.08
CA VAL A 786 -18.93 -24.28 17.90
C VAL A 786 -19.40 -24.81 19.26
N LEU A 787 -18.47 -25.09 20.18
CA LEU A 787 -18.82 -25.53 21.54
C LEU A 787 -19.63 -24.47 22.29
N TYR A 788 -19.21 -23.20 22.20
CA TYR A 788 -19.88 -22.07 22.81
C TYR A 788 -21.34 -21.96 22.33
N PHE A 789 -21.62 -22.11 21.03
CA PHE A 789 -22.98 -22.12 20.49
C PHE A 789 -23.84 -23.24 21.09
N PHE A 790 -23.32 -24.48 21.11
CA PHE A 790 -24.04 -25.62 21.66
C PHE A 790 -24.28 -25.51 23.17
N LEU A 791 -23.27 -25.06 23.92
CA LEU A 791 -23.37 -24.82 25.37
C LEU A 791 -24.42 -23.75 25.68
N ASN A 792 -24.39 -22.63 24.95
CA ASN A 792 -25.35 -21.56 25.13
C ASN A 792 -26.78 -22.05 24.86
N TYR A 793 -27.02 -22.72 23.73
CA TYR A 793 -28.32 -23.28 23.40
C TYR A 793 -28.81 -24.29 24.47
N PHE A 794 -27.94 -25.24 24.86
CA PHE A 794 -28.29 -26.30 25.78
C PHE A 794 -28.65 -25.78 27.18
N ILE A 795 -27.82 -24.88 27.73
CA ILE A 795 -28.00 -24.36 29.09
C ILE A 795 -29.24 -23.45 29.15
N HIS A 796 -29.46 -22.60 28.15
CA HIS A 796 -30.68 -21.77 28.09
C HIS A 796 -31.95 -22.62 27.97
N LYS A 797 -31.92 -23.67 27.14
CA LYS A 797 -33.04 -24.62 27.02
C LYS A 797 -33.32 -25.36 28.33
N SER A 798 -32.26 -25.82 29.01
CA SER A 798 -32.38 -26.52 30.30
C SER A 798 -32.96 -25.60 31.39
N CYS A 799 -32.54 -24.33 31.40
CA CYS A 799 -33.11 -23.31 32.28
C CYS A 799 -34.59 -23.05 31.99
N HIS A 800 -34.97 -22.91 30.71
CA HIS A 800 -36.36 -22.70 30.32
C HIS A 800 -37.27 -23.89 30.70
N ASN A 801 -36.80 -25.12 30.49
CA ASN A 801 -37.51 -26.33 30.90
C ASN A 801 -37.69 -26.40 32.42
N SER A 802 -36.63 -26.09 33.18
CA SER A 802 -36.73 -26.07 34.65
C SER A 802 -37.71 -25.01 35.17
N LEU A 803 -37.83 -23.87 34.48
CA LEU A 803 -38.77 -22.81 34.85
C LEU A 803 -40.22 -23.12 34.48
N THR A 804 -40.45 -23.96 33.46
CA THR A 804 -41.81 -24.34 33.00
C THR A 804 -42.39 -25.45 33.88
N VAL A 805 -41.62 -26.50 34.17
CA VAL A 805 -42.02 -27.59 35.07
C VAL A 805 -42.46 -27.06 36.44
N ASP A 806 -41.65 -26.19 37.06
CA ASP A 806 -42.01 -25.59 38.36
C ASP A 806 -43.29 -24.70 38.29
N THR A 807 -43.62 -24.16 37.11
CA THR A 807 -44.85 -23.37 36.93
C THR A 807 -46.07 -24.28 36.77
N GLU A 808 -45.93 -25.39 36.05
CA GLU A 808 -46.99 -26.40 35.86
C GLU A 808 -47.32 -27.10 37.19
N GLU A 809 -46.32 -27.51 37.96
CA GLU A 809 -46.50 -28.12 39.29
C GLU A 809 -47.22 -27.17 40.27
N GLN A 810 -46.91 -25.86 40.21
CA GLN A 810 -47.60 -24.85 41.02
C GLN A 810 -49.06 -24.65 40.60
N SER A 811 -49.38 -24.72 39.30
CA SER A 811 -50.77 -24.65 38.84
C SER A 811 -51.58 -25.88 39.23
N GLU A 812 -51.03 -27.09 39.08
CA GLU A 812 -51.72 -28.34 39.45
C GLU A 812 -51.99 -28.42 40.97
N HIS A 813 -51.04 -28.01 41.81
CA HIS A 813 -51.26 -27.91 43.26
C HIS A 813 -52.35 -26.90 43.63
N SER A 814 -52.45 -25.79 42.90
CA SER A 814 -53.48 -24.77 43.13
C SER A 814 -54.87 -25.28 42.76
N GLU A 815 -55.00 -25.99 41.63
CA GLU A 815 -56.27 -26.62 41.19
C GLU A 815 -56.70 -27.74 42.14
N HIS A 816 -55.78 -28.58 42.62
CA HIS A 816 -56.10 -29.63 43.59
C HIS A 816 -56.53 -29.08 44.96
N SER A 817 -55.93 -27.97 45.39
CA SER A 817 -56.30 -27.30 46.65
C SER A 817 -57.69 -26.65 46.57
N GLN A 818 -58.07 -26.10 45.41
CA GLN A 818 -59.41 -25.55 45.21
C GLN A 818 -60.49 -26.65 45.23
N HIS A 819 -60.23 -27.81 44.61
CA HIS A 819 -61.17 -28.93 44.63
C HIS A 819 -61.34 -29.63 45.98
N GLN A 820 -60.44 -29.43 46.95
CA GLN A 820 -60.61 -29.93 48.33
C GLN A 820 -61.32 -28.93 49.25
N SER A 821 -61.50 -27.67 48.80
CA SER A 821 -62.16 -26.60 49.56
C SER A 821 -63.63 -26.35 49.18
N GLU A 822 -64.08 -26.93 48.06
CA GLU A 822 -65.49 -27.09 47.68
C GLU A 822 -66.02 -28.45 48.15
#